data_AF-A0A919MSB3-F1
#
_entry.id   AF-A0A919MSB3-F1
#
_cell.length_a   1.000
_cell.length_b   1.000
_cell.length_c   1.000
_cell.angle_alpha   90.00
_cell.angle_beta   90.00
_cell.angle_gamma   90.00
#
_symmetry.space_group_name_H-M   'P 1'
#
loop_
_entity.id
_entity.type
_entity.pdbx_description
1 polymer ?
#
loop_
_entity_poly.entity_id
_entity_poly.type
_entity_poly.pdbx_seq_one_letter_code
_entity_poly.pdbx_strand_id
1 'polypeptide(L)'
;MAITIHPRATWGRYVITNRAHAEAPPEVSDNPDWDPRAGVFIHYRGGGIPGSDYPDEEACQRDIALVYTEHTFDDKFNGDIGYNFLICRHGNIYEGRGYERGEANQRGVTPEGWLRNANFFSICALMRADHVAGETLLRTFRALIQHLRETRGTGPAIYPHSFEYPETACPGNLHMYAKPGSTIDPNFPWTGVGDIYVYAAQRWVNETYQDVPGYVRCPEHGRTGWSTVHSLTQALQHELGISPVVQSFGSATFTAVKNRNRLPAQESNSNLIRIYNSALWCKGYWNDPDLDDWTLESQNSLERLFGDAGFAYTDDALRTRMWPHICKALLRMDQFKLVPGGDPTIRRVQQRLNQRYVAQVGIPAMSLVPCDGYYSRDVQQGFLMSIQHEIGIDLGTINGNFGPGTQAGLRGRGSQPLSGDLRYLFRAACYFNSLTQQPAYQAGDLDTDVETAAHTAWVRAFQHFSQIPQTGTNDYTTWAQLLVSCGDTGRPATGCDCITEITPARGQALYAAGYRIVGRYLDEHIAPGDPSYLGKALKPGEPRTILNAGLRLLPLFQWNGTALANFTYDKGYTQALRAHEKSVEHGLPPGTCVYFAVDYDALDADIDSDIKPYFRGVADGLAATGNRYGYGVYGSRNVCTRVSREVGARWSLVSGMSWGFSGNLGFPLPENWSFNQIREFDFQPGWGLDHDVWRDGGDPGVSSLVSG
;
A
#
# COMPACT_ATOMS: atom_id res chain seq x y z
N MET A 1 19.77 22.03 -10.25
CA MET A 1 18.86 23.11 -10.73
C MET A 1 19.56 24.43 -10.46
N ALA A 2 19.51 25.40 -11.38
CA ALA A 2 20.00 26.74 -11.06
C ALA A 2 19.12 27.34 -9.96
N ILE A 3 19.71 27.69 -8.82
CA ILE A 3 19.03 28.45 -7.77
C ILE A 3 19.41 29.93 -7.90
N THR A 4 18.50 30.81 -7.51
CA THR A 4 18.78 32.24 -7.38
C THR A 4 18.93 32.57 -5.90
N ILE A 5 20.10 33.09 -5.52
CA ILE A 5 20.35 33.65 -4.19
C ILE A 5 20.28 35.16 -4.34
N HIS A 6 19.30 35.78 -3.70
CA HIS A 6 19.09 37.22 -3.75
C HIS A 6 20.15 37.93 -2.88
N PRO A 7 20.85 38.95 -3.42
CA PRO A 7 21.95 39.59 -2.71
C PRO A 7 21.44 40.45 -1.56
N ARG A 8 22.35 40.80 -0.65
CA ARG A 8 22.07 41.62 0.54
C ARG A 8 21.28 42.91 0.26
N ALA A 9 21.57 43.57 -0.86
CA ALA A 9 20.86 44.79 -1.30
C ALA A 9 19.33 44.65 -1.40
N THR A 10 18.81 43.45 -1.64
CA THR A 10 17.36 43.20 -1.77
C THR A 10 16.60 43.38 -0.44
N TRP A 11 17.24 43.06 0.69
CA TRP A 11 16.66 43.19 2.03
C TRP A 11 17.29 44.33 2.83
N GLY A 12 18.57 44.64 2.61
CA GLY A 12 19.31 45.71 3.28
C GLY A 12 18.65 47.10 3.12
N ARG A 13 17.94 47.33 2.02
CA ARG A 13 17.16 48.55 1.77
C ARG A 13 16.09 48.85 2.84
N TYR A 14 15.65 47.84 3.58
CA TYR A 14 14.67 47.98 4.66
C TYR A 14 15.32 48.25 6.03
N VAL A 15 16.65 48.20 6.14
CA VAL A 15 17.39 48.55 7.36
C VAL A 15 17.39 50.07 7.55
N ILE A 16 17.11 50.50 8.78
CA ILE A 16 17.05 51.92 9.17
C ILE A 16 18.43 52.42 9.59
N THR A 17 19.12 51.68 10.47
CA THR A 17 20.46 52.02 10.99
C THR A 17 21.52 51.14 10.36
N ASN A 18 22.61 51.72 9.87
CA ASN A 18 23.71 51.00 9.21
C ASN A 18 23.34 50.33 7.86
N ARG A 19 22.42 50.94 7.10
CA ARG A 19 21.95 50.43 5.79
C ARG A 19 23.10 50.13 4.81
N ALA A 20 24.09 51.01 4.71
CA ALA A 20 25.20 50.83 3.78
C ALA A 20 25.96 49.51 4.05
N HIS A 21 26.15 49.15 5.32
CA HIS A 21 26.74 47.86 5.70
C HIS A 21 25.77 46.69 5.47
N ALA A 22 24.47 46.88 5.73
CA ALA A 22 23.47 45.85 5.44
C ALA A 22 23.39 45.52 3.94
N GLU A 23 23.57 46.49 3.04
CA GLU A 23 23.52 46.31 1.58
C GLU A 23 24.87 45.85 0.97
N ALA A 24 25.99 46.08 1.66
CA ALA A 24 27.31 45.69 1.20
C ALA A 24 27.46 44.15 1.13
N PRO A 25 28.31 43.60 0.24
CA PRO A 25 28.64 42.18 0.22
C PRO A 25 29.17 41.69 1.58
N PRO A 26 28.97 40.41 1.94
CA PRO A 26 29.47 39.87 3.19
C PRO A 26 30.99 39.91 3.27
N GLU A 27 31.51 40.21 4.47
CA GLU A 27 32.94 40.20 4.74
C GLU A 27 33.48 38.78 4.84
N VAL A 28 34.72 38.58 4.38
CA VAL A 28 35.46 37.31 4.49
C VAL A 28 35.71 37.01 5.97
N SER A 29 35.56 35.73 6.36
CA SER A 29 35.82 35.32 7.73
C SER A 29 37.27 35.59 8.15
N ASP A 30 37.42 36.16 9.34
CA ASP A 30 38.67 36.28 10.09
C ASP A 30 39.04 35.00 10.87
N ASN A 31 38.16 33.99 10.85
CA ASN A 31 38.40 32.69 11.45
C ASN A 31 39.19 31.78 10.47
N PRO A 32 40.44 31.41 10.79
CA PRO A 32 41.24 30.54 9.91
C PRO A 32 40.67 29.13 9.77
N ASP A 33 39.77 28.71 10.68
CA ASP A 33 39.13 27.41 10.65
C ASP A 33 37.84 27.37 9.81
N TRP A 34 37.45 28.48 9.17
CA TRP A 34 36.26 28.54 8.30
C TRP A 34 36.43 27.64 7.07
N ASP A 35 35.82 26.46 7.13
CA ASP A 35 35.79 25.47 6.05
C ASP A 35 34.48 24.65 6.17
N PRO A 36 33.35 25.12 5.58
CA PRO A 36 32.01 24.58 5.78
C PRO A 36 31.74 23.27 5.03
N ARG A 37 32.66 22.31 5.18
CA ARG A 37 32.62 20.98 4.55
C ARG A 37 31.93 19.91 5.37
N ALA A 38 31.58 20.16 6.64
CA ALA A 38 30.88 19.15 7.42
C ALA A 38 29.42 19.04 6.99
N GLY A 39 28.73 20.17 6.81
CA GLY A 39 27.32 20.17 6.43
C GLY A 39 26.61 21.50 6.68
N VAL A 40 25.34 21.41 7.08
CA VAL A 40 24.50 22.57 7.40
C VAL A 40 23.82 22.44 8.77
N PHE A 41 23.65 23.56 9.46
CA PHE A 41 22.74 23.70 10.59
C PHE A 41 21.47 24.41 10.13
N ILE A 42 20.32 23.84 10.52
CA ILE A 42 19.01 24.38 10.21
C ILE A 42 18.53 25.21 11.39
N HIS A 43 18.08 26.42 11.05
CA HIS A 43 17.51 27.40 11.96
C HIS A 43 16.11 27.80 11.51
N TYR A 44 15.39 28.42 12.43
CA TYR A 44 14.15 29.12 12.16
C TYR A 44 14.19 30.48 12.85
N ARG A 45 13.37 31.41 12.36
CA ARG A 45 13.27 32.76 12.92
C ARG A 45 12.73 32.77 14.35
N GLY A 46 11.82 31.86 14.68
CA GLY A 46 11.30 31.69 16.04
C GLY A 46 10.42 32.85 16.50
N GLY A 47 10.86 33.57 17.54
CA GLY A 47 10.07 34.58 18.25
C GLY A 47 9.42 35.64 17.35
N GLY A 48 8.29 36.18 17.80
CA GLY A 48 7.44 37.13 17.08
C GLY A 48 5.99 37.04 17.56
N ILE A 49 5.09 37.86 17.01
CA ILE A 49 3.65 37.72 17.28
C ILE A 49 3.17 36.43 16.60
N PRO A 50 2.57 35.47 17.34
CA PRO A 50 1.94 34.27 16.75
C PRO A 50 0.94 34.68 15.66
N GLY A 51 0.96 34.01 14.51
CA GLY A 51 0.14 34.39 13.35
C GLY A 51 0.61 35.64 12.58
N SER A 52 1.82 36.16 12.83
CA SER A 52 2.45 37.15 11.92
C SER A 52 2.82 36.46 10.62
N ASP A 53 1.86 36.43 9.70
CA ASP A 53 2.09 35.86 8.40
C ASP A 53 3.13 36.68 7.66
N TYR A 54 4.01 35.97 6.96
CA TYR A 54 4.74 36.51 5.82
C TYR A 54 3.78 36.39 4.63
N PRO A 55 2.90 37.39 4.35
CA PRO A 55 1.92 37.29 3.27
C PRO A 55 2.57 37.35 1.89
N ASP A 56 3.75 37.95 1.82
CA ASP A 56 4.49 38.20 0.59
C ASP A 56 6.01 38.20 0.83
N GLU A 57 6.75 38.35 -0.27
CA GLU A 57 8.21 38.41 -0.24
C GLU A 57 8.77 39.67 0.42
N GLU A 58 8.05 40.79 0.34
CA GLU A 58 8.48 42.05 0.94
C GLU A 58 8.46 41.95 2.47
N ALA A 59 7.45 41.29 3.06
CA ALA A 59 7.41 40.97 4.47
C ALA A 59 8.60 40.10 4.91
N CYS A 60 8.99 39.11 4.08
CA CYS A 60 10.20 38.32 4.32
C CYS A 60 11.46 39.22 4.33
N GLN A 61 11.61 40.11 3.35
CA GLN A 61 12.77 41.01 3.25
C GLN A 61 12.86 41.98 4.45
N ARG A 62 11.71 42.53 4.89
CA ARG A 62 11.63 43.38 6.07
C ARG A 62 12.01 42.63 7.35
N ASP A 63 11.59 41.38 7.50
CA ASP A 63 11.98 40.60 8.68
C ASP A 63 13.48 40.24 8.66
N ILE A 64 14.07 39.98 7.49
CA ILE A 64 15.54 39.81 7.39
C ILE A 64 16.27 41.08 7.87
N ALA A 65 15.79 42.26 7.48
CA ALA A 65 16.32 43.53 7.97
C ALA A 65 16.15 43.71 9.49
N LEU A 66 15.06 43.20 10.07
CA LEU A 66 14.87 43.15 11.52
C LEU A 66 15.85 42.19 12.19
N VAL A 67 16.08 40.99 11.63
CA VAL A 67 17.10 40.04 12.13
C VAL A 67 18.48 40.69 12.14
N TYR A 68 18.85 41.37 11.06
CA TYR A 68 20.10 42.13 11.00
C TYR A 68 20.17 43.15 12.15
N THR A 69 19.12 43.95 12.32
CA THR A 69 19.06 44.98 13.39
C THR A 69 19.20 44.35 14.78
N GLU A 70 18.48 43.27 15.07
CA GLU A 70 18.53 42.53 16.34
C GLU A 70 19.92 41.96 16.64
N HIS A 71 20.60 41.44 15.61
CA HIS A 71 21.96 40.93 15.75
C HIS A 71 22.98 42.06 15.94
N THR A 72 22.79 43.21 15.30
CA THR A 72 23.74 44.32 15.42
C THR A 72 23.60 45.17 16.69
N PHE A 73 22.47 45.11 17.39
CA PHE A 73 22.16 46.02 18.51
C PHE A 73 23.16 45.94 19.69
N ASP A 74 23.72 44.77 19.98
CA ASP A 74 24.71 44.55 21.05
C ASP A 74 26.08 44.07 20.52
N ASP A 75 26.43 44.42 19.27
CA ASP A 75 27.60 43.87 18.55
C ASP A 75 27.62 42.32 18.50
N LYS A 76 26.44 41.68 18.63
CA LYS A 76 26.34 40.23 18.52
C LYS A 76 26.78 39.82 17.12
N PHE A 77 27.55 38.73 17.07
CA PHE A 77 28.08 38.21 15.81
C PHE A 77 28.93 39.24 15.05
N ASN A 78 29.71 40.07 15.74
CA ASN A 78 30.58 41.10 15.14
C ASN A 78 29.81 42.15 14.32
N GLY A 79 28.60 42.52 14.73
CA GLY A 79 27.85 43.61 14.10
C GLY A 79 27.26 43.27 12.72
N ASP A 80 27.02 41.98 12.44
CA ASP A 80 26.36 41.52 11.21
C ASP A 80 25.33 40.41 11.47
N ILE A 81 24.46 40.14 10.51
CA ILE A 81 23.49 39.03 10.59
C ILE A 81 24.22 37.69 10.73
N GLY A 82 23.89 36.85 11.73
CA GLY A 82 24.64 35.63 12.01
C GLY A 82 24.50 34.48 11.00
N TYR A 83 23.46 34.47 10.17
CA TYR A 83 23.14 33.37 9.25
C TYR A 83 23.82 33.53 7.88
N ASN A 84 24.21 32.42 7.26
CA ASN A 84 24.73 32.39 5.89
C ASN A 84 23.63 32.69 4.88
N PHE A 85 22.52 31.98 4.99
CA PHE A 85 21.40 32.08 4.08
C PHE A 85 20.08 32.11 4.85
N LEU A 86 19.12 32.87 4.34
CA LEU A 86 17.77 32.93 4.88
C LEU A 86 16.78 32.47 3.80
N ILE A 87 15.86 31.59 4.16
CA ILE A 87 14.87 31.04 3.23
C ILE A 87 13.47 31.55 3.61
N CYS A 88 12.83 32.24 2.68
CA CYS A 88 11.45 32.66 2.80
C CYS A 88 10.51 31.48 2.51
N ARG A 89 9.36 31.44 3.19
CA ARG A 89 8.35 30.37 2.98
C ARG A 89 7.84 30.30 1.53
N HIS A 90 7.94 31.41 0.80
CA HIS A 90 7.59 31.54 -0.63
C HIS A 90 8.63 30.93 -1.59
N GLY A 91 9.79 30.48 -1.09
CA GLY A 91 10.79 29.77 -1.89
C GLY A 91 11.98 30.59 -2.37
N ASN A 92 12.11 31.83 -1.91
CA ASN A 92 13.30 32.65 -2.18
C ASN A 92 14.39 32.44 -1.14
N ILE A 93 15.63 32.46 -1.62
CA ILE A 93 16.84 32.38 -0.81
C ILE A 93 17.49 33.76 -0.80
N TYR A 94 17.81 34.26 0.39
CA TYR A 94 18.48 35.54 0.59
C TYR A 94 19.85 35.32 1.20
N GLU A 95 20.83 36.06 0.69
CA GLU A 95 22.19 36.09 1.22
C GLU A 95 22.22 36.88 2.53
N GLY A 96 22.66 36.23 3.62
CA GLY A 96 23.12 36.91 4.82
C GLY A 96 24.64 37.08 4.74
N ARG A 97 25.38 36.19 5.40
CA ARG A 97 26.85 36.10 5.25
C ARG A 97 27.32 35.32 4.02
N GLY A 98 26.39 34.72 3.30
CA GLY A 98 26.68 33.97 2.07
C GLY A 98 27.72 32.88 2.30
N TYR A 99 28.69 32.80 1.38
CA TYR A 99 29.75 31.80 1.42
C TYR A 99 30.94 32.17 2.32
N GLU A 100 31.01 33.43 2.74
CA GLU A 100 32.25 34.05 3.19
C GLU A 100 32.54 33.81 4.68
N ARG A 101 31.49 33.60 5.48
CA ARG A 101 31.58 33.38 6.94
C ARG A 101 30.29 32.78 7.47
N GLY A 102 30.34 31.94 8.50
CA GLY A 102 29.14 31.43 9.19
C GLY A 102 29.27 31.55 10.70
N GLU A 103 28.16 31.84 11.37
CA GLU A 103 28.04 31.85 12.83
C GLU A 103 26.62 31.40 13.22
N ALA A 104 26.19 31.65 14.46
CA ALA A 104 24.86 31.37 14.99
C ALA A 104 24.53 29.90 15.30
N ASN A 105 25.48 28.96 15.24
CA ASN A 105 25.23 27.54 15.58
C ASN A 105 25.50 27.19 17.05
N GLN A 106 25.75 28.18 17.91
CA GLN A 106 26.36 28.02 19.25
C GLN A 106 27.81 27.52 19.18
N ARG A 107 28.71 28.12 19.97
CA ARG A 107 30.11 27.67 20.04
C ARG A 107 30.17 26.26 20.62
N GLY A 108 30.87 25.36 19.96
CA GLY A 108 31.04 23.97 20.39
C GLY A 108 31.62 23.10 19.28
N VAL A 109 31.82 21.83 19.61
CA VAL A 109 32.36 20.79 18.72
C VAL A 109 31.34 19.67 18.63
N THR A 110 31.06 19.18 17.42
CA THR A 110 30.19 18.00 17.24
C THR A 110 30.91 16.73 17.70
N PRO A 111 30.20 15.60 17.92
CA PRO A 111 30.83 14.34 18.30
C PRO A 111 31.88 13.85 17.28
N GLU A 112 31.74 14.24 16.01
CA GLU A 112 32.66 13.94 14.93
C GLU A 112 33.88 14.87 14.86
N GLY A 113 34.02 15.82 15.79
CA GLY A 113 35.16 16.72 15.89
C GLY A 113 35.05 18.01 15.08
N TRP A 114 33.89 18.31 14.50
CA TRP A 114 33.70 19.52 13.69
C TRP A 114 33.33 20.73 14.53
N LEU A 115 33.93 21.89 14.23
CA LEU A 115 33.59 23.16 14.87
C LEU A 115 32.25 23.66 14.31
N ARG A 116 31.25 23.83 15.18
CA ARG A 116 29.87 24.17 14.75
C ARG A 116 29.77 25.47 13.94
N ASN A 117 30.54 26.49 14.30
CA ASN A 117 30.55 27.78 13.59
C ASN A 117 31.60 27.87 12.47
N ALA A 118 32.51 26.90 12.35
CA ALA A 118 33.59 26.96 11.35
C ALA A 118 33.36 25.98 10.20
N ASN A 119 32.73 24.84 10.47
CA ASN A 119 32.61 23.74 9.52
C ASN A 119 31.19 23.51 8.97
N PHE A 120 30.24 24.40 9.27
CA PHE A 120 28.87 24.29 8.80
C PHE A 120 28.32 25.62 8.28
N PHE A 121 27.46 25.55 7.27
CA PHE A 121 26.61 26.68 6.88
C PHE A 121 25.38 26.77 7.78
N SER A 122 25.01 27.99 8.20
CA SER A 122 23.82 28.26 9.00
C SER A 122 22.68 28.76 8.11
N ILE A 123 21.62 27.97 7.97
CA ILE A 123 20.48 28.28 7.10
C ILE A 123 19.24 28.56 7.95
N CYS A 124 18.70 29.77 7.89
CA CYS A 124 17.53 30.17 8.68
C CYS A 124 16.25 30.24 7.85
N ALA A 125 15.24 29.46 8.23
CA ALA A 125 13.90 29.63 7.68
C ALA A 125 13.19 30.83 8.33
N LEU A 126 12.54 31.66 7.53
CA LEU A 126 11.61 32.68 8.00
C LEU A 126 10.30 32.01 8.44
N MET A 127 10.35 31.33 9.59
CA MET A 127 9.25 30.62 10.24
C MET A 127 9.14 31.04 11.70
N ARG A 128 7.91 31.33 12.14
CA ARG A 128 7.56 31.56 13.54
C ARG A 128 7.30 30.23 14.25
N ALA A 129 7.20 30.25 15.57
CA ALA A 129 7.06 29.05 16.40
C ALA A 129 5.83 28.19 16.06
N ASP A 130 4.73 28.83 15.67
CA ASP A 130 3.46 28.21 15.29
C ASP A 130 3.39 27.80 13.81
N HIS A 131 4.36 28.19 12.98
CA HIS A 131 4.35 27.85 11.56
C HIS A 131 4.72 26.38 11.32
N VAL A 132 4.06 25.76 10.32
CA VAL A 132 4.42 24.46 9.76
C VAL A 132 5.12 24.65 8.41
N ALA A 133 6.12 23.83 8.12
CA ALA A 133 6.88 23.94 6.87
C ALA A 133 6.06 23.41 5.68
N GLY A 134 5.80 24.27 4.70
CA GLY A 134 5.20 23.89 3.43
C GLY A 134 6.19 23.28 2.45
N GLU A 135 5.67 22.64 1.40
CA GLU A 135 6.47 21.99 0.36
C GLU A 135 7.49 22.94 -0.30
N THR A 136 7.08 24.16 -0.64
CA THR A 136 7.94 25.17 -1.27
C THR A 136 9.20 25.44 -0.44
N LEU A 137 9.05 25.64 0.86
CA LEU A 137 10.17 25.89 1.77
C LEU A 137 11.14 24.70 1.80
N LEU A 138 10.62 23.49 1.93
CA LEU A 138 11.43 22.27 2.04
C LEU A 138 12.16 21.95 0.73
N ARG A 139 11.52 22.17 -0.42
CA ARG A 139 12.18 22.07 -1.74
C ARG A 139 13.30 23.11 -1.88
N THR A 140 13.10 24.29 -1.33
CA THR A 140 14.10 25.37 -1.37
C THR A 140 15.30 25.03 -0.49
N PHE A 141 15.08 24.49 0.72
CA PHE A 141 16.16 23.92 1.54
C PHE A 141 16.95 22.86 0.76
N ARG A 142 16.24 21.90 0.15
CA ARG A 142 16.85 20.82 -0.62
C ARG A 142 17.71 21.34 -1.77
N ALA A 143 17.20 22.32 -2.52
CA ALA A 143 17.90 22.93 -3.63
C ALA A 143 19.12 23.73 -3.18
N LEU A 144 19.01 24.48 -2.07
CA LEU A 144 20.16 25.20 -1.49
C LEU A 144 21.24 24.24 -1.00
N ILE A 145 20.86 23.19 -0.26
CA ILE A 145 21.83 22.19 0.23
C ILE A 145 22.52 21.51 -0.95
N GLN A 146 21.78 21.16 -2.01
CA GLN A 146 22.36 20.59 -3.22
C GLN A 146 23.37 21.55 -3.85
N HIS A 147 23.00 22.82 -4.00
CA HIS A 147 23.87 23.85 -4.55
C HIS A 147 25.14 24.02 -3.71
N LEU A 148 25.05 24.01 -2.37
CA LEU A 148 26.21 24.11 -1.48
C LEU A 148 27.15 22.90 -1.62
N ARG A 149 26.59 21.69 -1.74
CA ARG A 149 27.37 20.47 -2.01
C ARG A 149 28.12 20.56 -3.34
N GLU A 150 27.44 21.01 -4.39
CA GLU A 150 28.00 21.11 -5.75
C GLU A 150 29.03 22.24 -5.88
N THR A 151 28.79 23.39 -5.25
CA THR A 151 29.64 24.59 -5.43
C THR A 151 30.74 24.75 -4.39
N ARG A 152 30.55 24.22 -3.18
CA ARG A 152 31.49 24.38 -2.04
C ARG A 152 32.00 23.07 -1.46
N GLY A 153 31.54 21.92 -1.96
CA GLY A 153 31.94 20.61 -1.42
C GLY A 153 31.43 20.38 0.01
N THR A 154 30.31 21.01 0.38
CA THR A 154 29.66 20.81 1.69
C THR A 154 29.31 19.33 1.88
N GLY A 155 29.48 18.83 3.10
CA GLY A 155 29.26 17.44 3.44
C GLY A 155 27.79 17.04 3.60
N PRO A 156 27.54 15.78 3.99
CA PRO A 156 26.19 15.24 4.10
C PRO A 156 25.47 15.64 5.39
N ALA A 157 26.16 16.18 6.40
CA ALA A 157 25.55 16.46 7.69
C ALA A 157 24.46 17.55 7.58
N ILE A 158 23.36 17.31 8.27
CA ILE A 158 22.24 18.24 8.41
C ILE A 158 21.83 18.13 9.88
N TYR A 159 21.99 19.20 10.65
CA TYR A 159 21.66 19.18 12.08
C TYR A 159 20.63 20.25 12.43
N PRO A 160 19.74 19.99 13.40
CA PRO A 160 18.99 21.07 14.03
C PRO A 160 19.95 21.92 14.85
N HIS A 161 19.65 23.21 15.05
CA HIS A 161 20.43 24.03 15.98
C HIS A 161 20.51 23.41 17.40
N SER A 162 19.45 22.72 17.84
CA SER A 162 19.39 22.03 19.12
C SER A 162 20.31 20.79 19.26
N PHE A 163 20.90 20.29 18.16
CA PHE A 163 21.85 19.16 18.23
C PHE A 163 23.01 19.55 19.13
N GLU A 164 23.33 18.76 20.17
CA GLU A 164 24.35 19.08 21.19
C GLU A 164 24.18 20.48 21.83
N TYR A 165 22.95 21.02 21.83
CA TYR A 165 22.58 22.29 22.45
C TYR A 165 21.07 22.28 22.81
N PRO A 166 20.63 21.37 23.70
CA PRO A 166 19.21 21.08 23.92
C PRO A 166 18.41 22.24 24.55
N GLU A 167 19.07 23.28 25.06
CA GLU A 167 18.43 24.44 25.69
C GLU A 167 17.68 25.32 24.69
N THR A 168 17.93 25.18 23.39
CA THR A 168 17.21 25.93 22.35
C THR A 168 16.04 25.14 21.77
N ALA A 169 14.91 25.82 21.55
CA ALA A 169 13.78 25.29 20.77
C ALA A 169 14.06 25.28 19.25
N CYS A 170 15.17 25.86 18.79
CA CYS A 170 15.51 25.96 17.37
C CYS A 170 15.91 24.59 16.78
N PRO A 171 15.35 24.17 15.62
CA PRO A 171 14.62 24.98 14.63
C PRO A 171 13.08 24.86 14.68
N GLY A 172 12.49 24.60 15.84
CA GLY A 172 11.05 24.44 16.02
C GLY A 172 10.51 23.27 15.20
N ASN A 173 9.41 23.50 14.48
CA ASN A 173 8.72 22.49 13.65
C ASN A 173 9.57 21.96 12.47
N LEU A 174 10.76 22.52 12.22
CA LEU A 174 11.72 21.98 11.24
C LEU A 174 12.57 20.82 11.78
N HIS A 175 12.48 20.51 13.08
CA HIS A 175 13.32 19.48 13.70
C HIS A 175 13.19 18.11 13.00
N MET A 176 11.99 17.73 12.54
CA MET A 176 11.77 16.48 11.81
C MET A 176 12.51 16.38 10.47
N TYR A 177 12.92 17.52 9.90
CA TYR A 177 13.64 17.61 8.63
C TYR A 177 15.13 17.87 8.80
N ALA A 178 15.56 18.43 9.94
CA ALA A 178 16.95 18.79 10.17
C ALA A 178 17.82 17.57 10.51
N LYS A 179 17.85 16.56 9.64
CA LYS A 179 18.66 15.34 9.81
C LYS A 179 19.04 14.74 8.46
N PRO A 180 20.16 14.02 8.35
CA PRO A 180 20.49 13.26 7.15
C PRO A 180 19.37 12.27 6.79
N GLY A 181 19.13 12.06 5.51
CA GLY A 181 18.07 11.16 5.04
C GLY A 181 16.65 11.73 5.05
N SER A 182 16.46 12.96 5.52
CA SER A 182 15.15 13.61 5.49
C SER A 182 14.77 14.10 4.09
N THR A 183 13.55 14.64 3.94
CA THR A 183 13.05 15.19 2.66
C THR A 183 13.91 16.34 2.12
N ILE A 184 14.60 17.09 3.00
CA ILE A 184 15.48 18.21 2.60
C ILE A 184 16.88 17.74 2.22
N ASP A 185 17.23 16.46 2.41
CA ASP A 185 18.53 15.92 2.04
C ASP A 185 18.55 15.52 0.55
N PRO A 186 19.30 16.23 -0.32
CA PRO A 186 19.30 15.95 -1.75
C PRO A 186 19.86 14.58 -2.13
N ASN A 187 20.57 13.89 -1.24
CA ASN A 187 21.11 12.55 -1.50
C ASN A 187 20.05 11.43 -1.38
N PHE A 188 18.86 11.75 -0.85
CA PHE A 188 17.78 10.77 -0.64
C PHE A 188 16.54 11.17 -1.45
N PRO A 189 15.66 10.22 -1.83
CA PRO A 189 14.44 10.53 -2.56
C PRO A 189 13.57 11.58 -1.86
N TRP A 190 12.90 12.44 -2.64
CA TRP A 190 11.90 13.34 -2.09
C TRP A 190 10.76 12.53 -1.49
N THR A 191 10.54 12.68 -0.18
CA THR A 191 9.49 11.94 0.50
C THR A 191 8.23 12.78 0.69
N GLY A 192 8.29 14.12 0.58
CA GLY A 192 7.15 15.02 0.85
C GLY A 192 7.18 15.70 2.22
N VAL A 193 6.07 16.34 2.59
CA VAL A 193 5.87 17.01 3.88
C VAL A 193 5.41 15.99 4.93
N GLY A 194 6.01 16.03 6.13
CA GLY A 194 5.54 15.31 7.31
C GLY A 194 4.54 16.14 8.14
N ASP A 195 3.63 15.45 8.80
CA ASP A 195 2.68 15.97 9.76
C ASP A 195 3.35 16.17 11.14
N ILE A 196 3.25 17.39 11.67
CA ILE A 196 3.92 17.77 12.92
C ILE A 196 3.31 17.07 14.15
N TYR A 197 2.03 16.72 14.12
CA TYR A 197 1.36 16.04 15.22
C TYR A 197 1.65 14.55 15.22
N VAL A 198 1.75 13.94 14.05
CA VAL A 198 2.30 12.58 13.93
C VAL A 198 3.77 12.57 14.41
N TYR A 199 4.55 13.60 14.10
CA TYR A 199 5.92 13.70 14.59
C TYR A 199 5.99 13.81 16.11
N ALA A 200 5.14 14.65 16.71
CA ALA A 200 5.01 14.79 18.16
C ALA A 200 4.64 13.46 18.82
N ALA A 201 3.66 12.73 18.26
CA ALA A 201 3.27 11.40 18.72
C ALA A 201 4.43 10.39 18.66
N GLN A 202 5.18 10.37 17.55
CA GLN A 202 6.34 9.48 17.36
C GLN A 202 7.43 9.75 18.39
N ARG A 203 7.75 11.03 18.64
CA ARG A 203 8.72 11.41 19.67
C ARG A 203 8.26 11.00 21.05
N TRP A 204 7.04 11.38 21.41
CA TRP A 204 6.47 11.09 22.72
C TRP A 204 6.47 9.59 23.02
N VAL A 205 5.96 8.76 22.09
CA VAL A 205 5.87 7.31 22.31
C VAL A 205 7.27 6.69 22.42
N ASN A 206 8.23 7.14 21.62
CA ASN A 206 9.60 6.66 21.68
C ASN A 206 10.29 7.04 22.99
N GLU A 207 10.18 8.30 23.41
CA GLU A 207 10.79 8.82 24.63
C GLU A 207 10.18 8.15 25.89
N THR A 208 8.87 7.91 25.89
CA THR A 208 8.14 7.37 27.05
C THR A 208 8.35 5.86 27.24
N TYR A 209 8.45 5.10 26.15
CA TYR A 209 8.42 3.62 26.22
C TYR A 209 9.71 2.93 25.77
N GLN A 210 10.79 3.65 25.47
CA GLN A 210 12.07 3.07 25.01
C GLN A 210 12.63 1.95 25.90
N ASP A 211 12.40 2.02 27.20
CA ASP A 211 12.91 1.04 28.17
C ASP A 211 11.91 -0.09 28.48
N VAL A 212 10.74 -0.12 27.82
CA VAL A 212 9.71 -1.15 28.05
C VAL A 212 10.09 -2.46 27.33
N PRO A 213 10.07 -3.63 28.03
CA PRO A 213 10.40 -4.91 27.42
C PRO A 213 9.54 -5.25 26.19
N GLY A 214 10.21 -5.40 25.05
CA GLY A 214 9.59 -5.71 23.75
C GLY A 214 9.22 -4.50 22.91
N TYR A 215 9.33 -3.27 23.44
CA TYR A 215 9.04 -2.06 22.68
C TYR A 215 10.01 -1.87 21.51
N VAL A 216 9.48 -1.45 20.37
CA VAL A 216 10.26 -1.15 19.16
C VAL A 216 10.06 0.32 18.79
N ARG A 217 11.17 1.06 18.70
CA ARG A 217 11.18 2.49 18.34
C ARG A 217 10.68 2.69 16.90
N CYS A 218 9.77 3.64 16.70
CA CYS A 218 9.35 4.04 15.36
C CYS A 218 10.20 5.20 14.80
N PRO A 219 10.32 5.36 13.48
CA PRO A 219 10.98 6.52 12.90
C PRO A 219 10.22 7.81 13.23
N GLU A 220 10.94 8.87 13.58
CA GLU A 220 10.38 10.19 13.90
C GLU A 220 10.49 11.11 12.67
N HIS A 221 9.54 11.02 11.75
CA HIS A 221 9.56 11.79 10.50
C HIS A 221 8.20 12.43 10.16
N GLY A 222 7.24 12.39 11.09
CA GLY A 222 5.91 12.97 10.88
C GLY A 222 5.08 12.23 9.85
N ARG A 223 5.30 10.93 9.65
CA ARG A 223 4.52 10.15 8.67
C ARG A 223 3.96 8.95 9.37
N THR A 224 2.65 8.77 9.26
CA THR A 224 1.99 7.58 9.77
C THR A 224 2.44 6.34 8.98
N GLY A 225 2.26 5.17 9.56
CA GLY A 225 2.64 3.89 8.98
C GLY A 225 2.64 2.78 10.03
N TRP A 226 2.87 1.54 9.58
CA TRP A 226 2.88 0.37 10.46
C TRP A 226 3.79 0.54 11.67
N SER A 227 5.01 1.06 11.50
CA SER A 227 5.94 1.28 12.60
C SER A 227 5.36 2.18 13.69
N THR A 228 4.73 3.30 13.32
CA THR A 228 4.13 4.24 14.29
C THR A 228 2.92 3.63 14.99
N VAL A 229 2.03 2.99 14.22
CA VAL A 229 0.83 2.34 14.78
C VAL A 229 1.21 1.17 15.69
N HIS A 230 2.26 0.41 15.36
CA HIS A 230 2.77 -0.65 16.20
C HIS A 230 3.38 -0.14 17.51
N SER A 231 4.20 0.92 17.46
CA SER A 231 4.72 1.53 18.69
C SER A 231 3.60 2.06 19.59
N LEU A 232 2.55 2.69 19.03
CA LEU A 232 1.36 3.08 19.79
C LEU A 232 0.57 1.88 20.33
N THR A 233 0.53 0.76 19.60
CA THR A 233 -0.09 -0.50 20.09
C THR A 233 0.67 -1.06 21.28
N GLN A 234 2.01 -1.04 21.22
CA GLN A 234 2.87 -1.48 22.32
C GLN A 234 2.74 -0.58 23.55
N ALA A 235 2.65 0.74 23.34
CA ALA A 235 2.33 1.69 24.40
C ALA A 235 0.98 1.37 25.07
N LEU A 236 -0.07 1.17 24.27
CA LEU A 236 -1.40 0.76 24.79
C LEU A 236 -1.30 -0.53 25.62
N GLN A 237 -0.59 -1.54 25.11
CA GLN A 237 -0.39 -2.80 25.82
C GLN A 237 0.27 -2.59 27.19
N HIS A 238 1.33 -1.79 27.25
CA HIS A 238 2.01 -1.46 28.50
C HIS A 238 1.07 -0.79 29.51
N GLU A 239 0.35 0.25 29.08
CA GLU A 239 -0.61 0.98 29.92
C GLU A 239 -1.80 0.12 30.39
N LEU A 240 -2.06 -1.00 29.69
CA LEU A 240 -3.05 -2.01 30.07
C LEU A 240 -2.47 -3.18 30.87
N GLY A 241 -1.18 -3.14 31.23
CA GLY A 241 -0.51 -4.14 32.06
C GLY A 241 -0.04 -5.40 31.32
N ILE A 242 0.10 -5.34 29.98
CA ILE A 242 0.61 -6.44 29.17
C ILE A 242 2.14 -6.34 29.05
N SER A 243 2.86 -7.42 29.33
CA SER A 243 4.32 -7.51 29.19
C SER A 243 4.75 -8.95 28.87
N PRO A 244 5.74 -9.17 27.98
CA PRO A 244 6.35 -8.17 27.10
C PRO A 244 5.34 -7.66 26.07
N VAL A 245 5.56 -6.43 25.57
CA VAL A 245 4.71 -5.84 24.53
C VAL A 245 5.09 -6.35 23.15
N VAL A 246 4.14 -6.42 22.22
CA VAL A 246 4.32 -6.96 20.86
C VAL A 246 3.66 -6.07 19.81
N GLN A 247 4.20 -6.06 18.60
CA GLN A 247 3.69 -5.26 17.46
C GLN A 247 2.40 -5.82 16.84
N SER A 248 1.41 -6.21 17.65
CA SER A 248 0.12 -6.69 17.16
C SER A 248 -1.03 -6.39 18.14
N PHE A 249 -2.17 -5.96 17.61
CA PHE A 249 -3.40 -5.82 18.39
C PHE A 249 -4.17 -7.14 18.37
N GLY A 250 -3.72 -8.08 19.21
CA GLY A 250 -4.27 -9.43 19.33
C GLY A 250 -5.45 -9.56 20.31
N SER A 251 -5.86 -10.80 20.58
CA SER A 251 -6.95 -11.13 21.51
C SER A 251 -6.68 -10.66 22.94
N ALA A 252 -5.43 -10.72 23.41
CA ALA A 252 -5.03 -10.22 24.73
C ALA A 252 -5.26 -8.70 24.86
N THR A 253 -4.79 -7.91 23.89
CA THR A 253 -5.00 -6.46 23.86
C THR A 253 -6.49 -6.11 23.77
N PHE A 254 -7.23 -6.81 22.90
CA PHE A 254 -8.69 -6.63 22.77
C PHE A 254 -9.42 -6.90 24.08
N THR A 255 -9.06 -7.98 24.78
CA THR A 255 -9.64 -8.35 26.07
C THR A 255 -9.29 -7.32 27.15
N ALA A 256 -8.06 -6.80 27.16
CA ALA A 256 -7.63 -5.78 28.10
C ALA A 256 -8.40 -4.46 27.90
N VAL A 257 -8.59 -4.00 26.66
CA VAL A 257 -9.43 -2.82 26.36
C VAL A 257 -10.88 -3.06 26.77
N LYS A 258 -11.43 -4.24 26.47
CA LYS A 258 -12.79 -4.63 26.88
C LYS A 258 -12.97 -4.61 28.40
N ASN A 259 -12.05 -5.22 29.14
CA ASN A 259 -12.11 -5.30 30.60
C ASN A 259 -11.92 -3.92 31.26
N ARG A 260 -11.15 -3.03 30.63
CA ARG A 260 -11.02 -1.64 31.07
C ARG A 260 -12.35 -0.90 31.02
N ASN A 261 -13.17 -1.17 30.01
CA ASN A 261 -14.56 -0.70 29.90
C ASN A 261 -14.74 0.81 30.12
N ARG A 262 -13.85 1.62 29.52
CA ARG A 262 -13.89 3.08 29.56
C ARG A 262 -13.68 3.65 28.16
N LEU A 263 -14.54 4.58 27.79
CA LEU A 263 -14.34 5.42 26.60
C LEU A 263 -13.26 6.48 26.89
N PRO A 264 -12.62 7.06 25.86
CA PRO A 264 -11.57 8.07 26.07
C PRO A 264 -11.98 9.26 26.94
N ALA A 265 -13.20 9.77 26.81
CA ALA A 265 -13.71 10.86 27.66
C ALA A 265 -13.87 10.50 29.15
N GLN A 266 -13.76 9.22 29.50
CA GLN A 266 -13.83 8.70 30.87
C GLN A 266 -12.45 8.24 31.37
N GLU A 267 -11.41 8.44 30.56
CA GLU A 267 -10.06 8.05 30.87
C GLU A 267 -9.40 9.05 31.81
N SER A 268 -8.67 8.54 32.79
CA SER A 268 -7.91 9.35 33.75
C SER A 268 -6.40 9.15 33.63
N ASN A 269 -5.96 8.12 32.89
CA ASN A 269 -4.55 7.93 32.55
C ASN A 269 -4.19 8.80 31.34
N SER A 270 -3.37 9.83 31.57
CA SER A 270 -2.92 10.76 30.53
C SER A 270 -2.17 10.07 29.39
N ASN A 271 -1.41 9.00 29.66
CA ASN A 271 -0.72 8.25 28.60
C ASN A 271 -1.72 7.55 27.67
N LEU A 272 -2.82 7.01 28.21
CA LEU A 272 -3.87 6.41 27.38
C LEU A 272 -4.58 7.48 26.53
N ILE A 273 -4.84 8.66 27.09
CA ILE A 273 -5.38 9.80 26.34
C ILE A 273 -4.42 10.19 25.19
N ARG A 274 -3.13 10.34 25.48
CA ARG A 274 -2.08 10.61 24.47
C ARG A 274 -2.05 9.56 23.37
N ILE A 275 -2.20 8.27 23.71
CA ILE A 275 -2.27 7.18 22.71
C ILE A 275 -3.49 7.36 21.81
N TYR A 276 -4.68 7.60 22.37
CA TYR A 276 -5.90 7.74 21.58
C TYR A 276 -5.84 8.99 20.68
N ASN A 277 -5.38 10.12 21.21
CA ASN A 277 -5.17 11.36 20.46
C ASN A 277 -4.15 11.18 19.32
N SER A 278 -3.01 10.54 19.62
CA SER A 278 -1.97 10.21 18.64
C SER A 278 -2.50 9.30 17.53
N ALA A 279 -3.30 8.30 17.90
CA ALA A 279 -3.83 7.34 16.96
C ALA A 279 -4.92 7.96 16.06
N LEU A 280 -5.72 8.92 16.54
CA LEU A 280 -6.64 9.70 15.70
C LEU A 280 -5.89 10.46 14.60
N TRP A 281 -4.80 11.16 14.95
CA TRP A 281 -3.93 11.81 13.97
C TRP A 281 -3.35 10.81 12.96
N CYS A 282 -2.81 9.70 13.44
CA CYS A 282 -2.27 8.64 12.57
C CYS A 282 -3.30 8.02 11.64
N LYS A 283 -4.59 8.04 12.03
CA LYS A 283 -5.74 7.54 11.27
C LYS A 283 -6.31 8.58 10.30
N GLY A 284 -5.80 9.81 10.31
CA GLY A 284 -6.26 10.89 9.45
C GLY A 284 -7.55 11.56 9.93
N TYR A 285 -7.85 11.49 11.24
CA TYR A 285 -8.89 12.28 11.87
C TYR A 285 -8.25 13.54 12.48
N TRP A 286 -8.84 14.70 12.21
CA TRP A 286 -8.41 15.96 12.79
C TRP A 286 -8.50 15.88 14.31
N ASN A 287 -7.50 16.34 15.04
CA ASN A 287 -7.54 16.31 16.49
C ASN A 287 -6.92 17.59 17.06
N ASP A 288 -7.02 17.81 18.37
CA ASP A 288 -6.31 18.92 19.00
C ASP A 288 -4.78 18.69 18.94
N PRO A 289 -3.97 19.76 18.75
CA PRO A 289 -2.53 19.73 18.94
C PRO A 289 -2.07 19.21 20.31
N ASP A 290 -2.85 19.47 21.34
CA ASP A 290 -2.60 19.00 22.69
C ASP A 290 -2.97 17.51 22.82
N LEU A 291 -1.94 16.69 23.06
CA LEU A 291 -2.12 15.25 23.22
C LEU A 291 -2.54 14.87 24.65
N ASP A 292 -2.43 15.79 25.62
CA ASP A 292 -2.55 15.49 27.04
C ASP A 292 -4.01 15.40 27.50
N ASP A 293 -4.89 16.17 26.86
CA ASP A 293 -6.29 16.26 27.21
C ASP A 293 -7.20 15.62 26.15
N TRP A 294 -8.32 15.04 26.62
CA TRP A 294 -9.39 14.61 25.72
C TRP A 294 -10.32 15.79 25.44
N THR A 295 -10.05 16.50 24.35
CA THR A 295 -10.74 17.75 24.01
C THR A 295 -12.07 17.52 23.28
N LEU A 296 -12.81 18.61 23.02
CA LEU A 296 -13.98 18.56 22.15
C LEU A 296 -13.62 18.12 20.72
N GLU A 297 -12.45 18.48 20.21
CA GLU A 297 -11.98 18.05 18.88
C GLU A 297 -11.71 16.54 18.86
N SER A 298 -11.04 16.00 19.90
CA SER A 298 -10.86 14.55 20.08
C SER A 298 -12.18 13.82 20.08
N GLN A 299 -13.14 14.36 20.83
CA GLN A 299 -14.49 13.81 20.97
C GLN A 299 -15.25 13.83 19.63
N ASN A 300 -15.20 14.93 18.89
CA ASN A 300 -15.82 15.06 17.57
C ASN A 300 -15.22 14.08 16.55
N SER A 301 -13.91 13.88 16.60
CA SER A 301 -13.23 12.94 15.70
C SER A 301 -13.47 11.47 16.03
N LEU A 302 -13.60 11.15 17.31
CA LEU A 302 -14.07 9.83 17.72
C LEU A 302 -15.50 9.57 17.22
N GLU A 303 -16.40 10.55 17.36
CA GLU A 303 -17.76 10.45 16.82
C GLU A 303 -17.77 10.24 15.30
N ARG A 304 -16.96 10.99 14.57
CA ARG A 304 -16.78 10.79 13.11
C ARG A 304 -16.29 9.39 12.78
N LEU A 305 -15.30 8.85 13.51
CA LEU A 305 -14.81 7.48 13.30
C LEU A 305 -15.91 6.43 13.52
N PHE A 306 -16.75 6.60 14.54
CA PHE A 306 -17.91 5.73 14.74
C PHE A 306 -18.90 5.80 13.57
N GLY A 307 -19.24 7.01 13.11
CA GLY A 307 -20.12 7.21 11.96
C GLY A 307 -19.55 6.63 10.67
N ASP A 308 -18.26 6.84 10.44
CA ASP A 308 -17.51 6.28 9.31
C ASP A 308 -17.49 4.75 9.32
N ALA A 309 -17.42 4.14 10.51
CA ALA A 309 -17.54 2.69 10.71
C ALA A 309 -18.98 2.15 10.59
N GLY A 310 -19.99 3.01 10.48
CA GLY A 310 -21.40 2.63 10.29
C GLY A 310 -22.26 2.66 11.56
N PHE A 311 -21.79 3.32 12.63
CA PHE A 311 -22.50 3.37 13.92
C PHE A 311 -23.07 4.75 14.22
N ALA A 312 -24.30 4.79 14.73
CA ALA A 312 -24.85 6.00 15.35
C ALA A 312 -24.15 6.24 16.69
N TYR A 313 -23.78 7.49 16.96
CA TYR A 313 -23.05 7.85 18.19
C TYR A 313 -23.98 8.14 19.39
N THR A 314 -25.29 8.18 19.17
CA THR A 314 -26.28 8.56 20.20
C THR A 314 -26.61 7.47 21.22
N ASP A 315 -26.09 6.25 21.07
CA ASP A 315 -26.34 5.11 21.95
C ASP A 315 -25.09 4.77 22.79
N ASP A 316 -25.12 5.11 24.07
CA ASP A 316 -24.02 4.90 25.03
C ASP A 316 -23.66 3.43 25.22
N ALA A 317 -24.64 2.54 25.21
CA ALA A 317 -24.42 1.10 25.38
C ALA A 317 -23.74 0.52 24.14
N LEU A 318 -24.16 0.96 22.95
CA LEU A 318 -23.48 0.62 21.70
C LEU A 318 -22.04 1.14 21.69
N ARG A 319 -21.81 2.42 22.04
CA ARG A 319 -20.47 3.01 22.06
C ARG A 319 -19.52 2.24 22.96
N THR A 320 -19.96 1.91 24.17
CA THR A 320 -19.17 1.16 25.15
C THR A 320 -18.86 -0.24 24.65
N ARG A 321 -19.86 -0.97 24.12
CA ARG A 321 -19.68 -2.32 23.57
C ARG A 321 -18.73 -2.34 22.36
N MET A 322 -18.81 -1.33 21.50
CA MET A 322 -18.02 -1.24 20.28
C MET A 322 -16.62 -0.65 20.49
N TRP A 323 -16.34 -0.05 21.65
CA TRP A 323 -15.06 0.59 21.92
C TRP A 323 -13.84 -0.32 21.69
N PRO A 324 -13.79 -1.59 22.13
CA PRO A 324 -12.65 -2.46 21.85
C PRO A 324 -12.41 -2.69 20.35
N HIS A 325 -13.48 -2.73 19.55
CA HIS A 325 -13.39 -2.83 18.11
C HIS A 325 -12.90 -1.53 17.46
N ILE A 326 -13.41 -0.37 17.92
CA ILE A 326 -12.99 0.95 17.45
C ILE A 326 -11.53 1.24 17.84
N CYS A 327 -11.11 0.88 19.05
CA CYS A 327 -9.73 1.01 19.51
C CYS A 327 -8.77 0.13 18.68
N LYS A 328 -9.16 -1.12 18.39
CA LYS A 328 -8.41 -1.99 17.49
C LYS A 328 -8.31 -1.41 16.08
N ALA A 329 -9.41 -0.88 15.55
CA ALA A 329 -9.43 -0.18 14.27
C ALA A 329 -8.50 1.03 14.31
N LEU A 330 -8.58 1.87 15.33
CA LEU A 330 -7.76 3.08 15.48
C LEU A 330 -6.25 2.76 15.47
N LEU A 331 -5.85 1.60 15.99
CA LEU A 331 -4.48 1.10 16.05
C LEU A 331 -4.18 0.04 14.95
N ARG A 332 -4.78 0.22 13.78
CA ARG A 332 -4.51 -0.53 12.54
C ARG A 332 -4.48 0.42 11.34
N MET A 333 -3.92 -0.05 10.22
CA MET A 333 -3.79 0.74 8.98
C MET A 333 -5.05 0.75 8.09
N ASP A 334 -6.08 -0.02 8.44
CA ASP A 334 -7.37 -0.03 7.72
C ASP A 334 -7.99 1.37 7.65
N GLN A 335 -8.75 1.70 6.60
CA GLN A 335 -9.36 3.03 6.45
C GLN A 335 -10.88 2.94 6.62
N PHE A 336 -11.46 3.90 7.35
CA PHE A 336 -12.92 3.97 7.60
C PHE A 336 -13.59 5.14 6.87
N LYS A 337 -12.78 6.02 6.27
CA LYS A 337 -13.21 7.07 5.37
C LYS A 337 -13.19 6.56 3.95
N LEU A 338 -14.15 7.01 3.14
CA LEU A 338 -14.09 6.84 1.70
C LEU A 338 -12.78 7.46 1.19
N VAL A 339 -11.90 6.64 0.62
CA VAL A 339 -10.62 7.11 0.10
C VAL A 339 -10.78 7.51 -1.38
N PRO A 340 -9.86 8.30 -1.96
CA PRO A 340 -9.86 8.56 -3.40
C PRO A 340 -9.92 7.27 -4.23
N GLY A 341 -10.84 7.22 -5.19
CA GLY A 341 -11.10 6.03 -6.03
C GLY A 341 -11.99 4.97 -5.38
N GLY A 342 -12.31 5.08 -4.08
CA GLY A 342 -13.24 4.18 -3.41
C GLY A 342 -14.68 4.36 -3.88
N ASP A 343 -15.45 3.28 -3.85
CA ASP A 343 -16.84 3.25 -4.26
C ASP A 343 -17.80 3.51 -3.07
N PRO A 344 -18.67 4.54 -3.13
CA PRO A 344 -19.60 4.87 -2.05
C PRO A 344 -20.65 3.77 -1.78
N THR A 345 -21.02 2.99 -2.79
CA THR A 345 -21.90 1.83 -2.66
C THR A 345 -21.21 0.69 -1.91
N ILE A 346 -19.93 0.40 -2.24
CA ILE A 346 -19.14 -0.58 -1.50
C ILE A 346 -19.00 -0.13 -0.04
N ARG A 347 -18.73 1.16 0.19
CA ARG A 347 -18.68 1.73 1.54
C ARG A 347 -19.97 1.51 2.33
N ARG A 348 -21.12 1.71 1.70
CA ARG A 348 -22.42 1.45 2.32
C ARG A 348 -22.59 -0.03 2.71
N VAL A 349 -22.11 -0.97 1.89
CA VAL A 349 -22.09 -2.39 2.25
C VAL A 349 -21.16 -2.63 3.45
N GLN A 350 -19.93 -2.10 3.43
CA GLN A 350 -18.95 -2.23 4.52
C GLN A 350 -19.53 -1.73 5.86
N GLN A 351 -20.17 -0.57 5.87
CA GLN A 351 -20.82 -0.01 7.05
C GLN A 351 -21.97 -0.89 7.56
N ARG A 352 -22.78 -1.44 6.65
CA ARG A 352 -23.84 -2.39 7.03
C ARG A 352 -23.26 -3.68 7.62
N LEU A 353 -22.14 -4.18 7.09
CA LEU A 353 -21.47 -5.36 7.64
C LEU A 353 -21.07 -5.14 9.09
N ASN A 354 -20.45 -3.98 9.38
CA ASN A 354 -20.07 -3.58 10.74
C ASN A 354 -21.29 -3.43 11.65
N GLN A 355 -22.33 -2.70 11.20
CA GLN A 355 -23.55 -2.47 11.99
C GLN A 355 -24.27 -3.76 12.33
N ARG A 356 -24.49 -4.63 11.34
CA ARG A 356 -25.30 -5.84 11.51
C ARG A 356 -24.52 -6.95 12.19
N TYR A 357 -23.35 -7.32 11.65
CA TYR A 357 -22.71 -8.58 12.02
C TYR A 357 -21.69 -8.43 13.14
N VAL A 358 -21.04 -7.27 13.25
CA VAL A 358 -20.13 -7.00 14.37
C VAL A 358 -20.91 -6.48 15.58
N ALA A 359 -21.79 -5.49 15.41
CA ALA A 359 -22.45 -4.85 16.56
C ALA A 359 -23.75 -5.51 17.04
N GLN A 360 -24.66 -5.90 16.14
CA GLN A 360 -25.96 -6.48 16.52
C GLN A 360 -25.89 -7.99 16.74
N VAL A 361 -25.36 -8.73 15.77
CA VAL A 361 -25.21 -10.18 15.85
C VAL A 361 -24.05 -10.57 16.77
N GLY A 362 -22.94 -9.84 16.69
CA GLY A 362 -21.76 -10.10 17.52
C GLY A 362 -21.01 -11.37 17.12
N ILE A 363 -20.73 -11.56 15.82
CA ILE A 363 -19.95 -12.70 15.35
C ILE A 363 -18.55 -12.69 16.01
N PRO A 364 -18.18 -13.68 16.83
CA PRO A 364 -16.95 -13.61 17.65
C PRO A 364 -15.66 -13.49 16.83
N ALA A 365 -15.60 -14.13 15.67
CA ALA A 365 -14.44 -14.10 14.78
C ALA A 365 -14.34 -12.81 13.93
N MET A 366 -15.41 -12.00 13.87
CA MET A 366 -15.48 -10.87 12.96
C MET A 366 -14.97 -9.58 13.63
N SER A 367 -13.96 -8.96 13.03
CA SER A 367 -13.54 -7.59 13.37
C SER A 367 -14.28 -6.59 12.48
N LEU A 368 -14.16 -5.29 12.80
CA LEU A 368 -14.64 -4.26 11.87
C LEU A 368 -13.95 -4.43 10.52
N VAL A 369 -14.73 -4.44 9.45
CA VAL A 369 -14.19 -4.32 8.09
C VAL A 369 -13.90 -2.85 7.80
N PRO A 370 -12.85 -2.54 7.01
CA PRO A 370 -12.60 -1.18 6.54
C PRO A 370 -13.83 -0.60 5.83
N CYS A 371 -14.02 0.72 5.92
CA CYS A 371 -15.10 1.47 5.26
C CYS A 371 -14.56 2.43 4.20
N ASP A 372 -13.56 1.97 3.44
CA ASP A 372 -12.78 2.74 2.47
C ASP A 372 -13.38 2.79 1.05
N GLY A 373 -14.41 2.00 0.79
CA GLY A 373 -15.01 1.86 -0.53
C GLY A 373 -14.31 0.84 -1.45
N TYR A 374 -13.35 0.06 -0.96
CA TYR A 374 -12.73 -1.04 -1.71
C TYR A 374 -13.15 -2.41 -1.18
N TYR A 375 -13.44 -3.35 -2.08
CA TYR A 375 -13.69 -4.74 -1.69
C TYR A 375 -12.37 -5.46 -1.39
N SER A 376 -11.79 -5.18 -0.23
CA SER A 376 -10.49 -5.74 0.19
C SER A 376 -10.62 -7.14 0.80
N ARG A 377 -9.47 -7.78 1.05
CA ARG A 377 -9.38 -9.07 1.75
C ARG A 377 -10.17 -9.12 3.07
N ASP A 378 -10.02 -8.10 3.91
CA ASP A 378 -10.70 -8.03 5.21
C ASP A 378 -12.23 -7.92 5.01
N VAL A 379 -12.68 -7.21 3.97
CA VAL A 379 -14.09 -7.11 3.60
C VAL A 379 -14.62 -8.45 3.09
N GLN A 380 -13.88 -9.15 2.21
CA GLN A 380 -14.23 -10.49 1.73
C GLN A 380 -14.36 -11.50 2.87
N GLN A 381 -13.45 -11.47 3.85
CA GLN A 381 -13.51 -12.36 5.02
C GLN A 381 -14.73 -12.06 5.89
N GLY A 382 -14.95 -10.79 6.25
CA GLY A 382 -16.13 -10.37 7.02
C GLY A 382 -17.43 -10.67 6.29
N PHE A 383 -17.47 -10.45 4.97
CA PHE A 383 -18.61 -10.74 4.12
C PHE A 383 -18.96 -12.24 4.09
N LEU A 384 -17.95 -13.12 4.00
CA LEU A 384 -18.20 -14.55 4.05
C LEU A 384 -18.69 -14.99 5.43
N MET A 385 -18.16 -14.40 6.52
CA MET A 385 -18.69 -14.64 7.89
C MET A 385 -20.16 -14.22 8.02
N SER A 386 -20.55 -13.10 7.42
CA SER A 386 -21.94 -12.65 7.36
C SER A 386 -22.84 -13.63 6.61
N ILE A 387 -22.38 -14.14 5.45
CA ILE A 387 -23.12 -15.18 4.71
C ILE A 387 -23.24 -16.45 5.54
N GLN A 388 -22.17 -16.89 6.21
CA GLN A 388 -22.19 -18.07 7.09
C GLN A 388 -23.27 -17.94 8.18
N HIS A 389 -23.41 -16.76 8.79
CA HIS A 389 -24.51 -16.49 9.73
C HIS A 389 -25.87 -16.63 9.05
N GLU A 390 -26.06 -15.97 7.91
CA GLU A 390 -27.34 -15.95 7.20
C GLU A 390 -27.75 -17.30 6.61
N ILE A 391 -26.82 -18.22 6.36
CA ILE A 391 -27.13 -19.60 5.95
C ILE A 391 -27.29 -20.57 7.14
N GLY A 392 -27.22 -20.07 8.38
CA GLY A 392 -27.54 -20.82 9.59
C GLY A 392 -26.35 -21.56 10.24
N ILE A 393 -25.11 -21.12 9.98
CA ILE A 393 -23.95 -21.65 10.71
C ILE A 393 -23.89 -21.03 12.11
N ASP A 394 -23.69 -21.86 13.12
CA ASP A 394 -23.62 -21.44 14.52
C ASP A 394 -22.53 -20.40 14.75
N LEU A 395 -22.86 -19.33 15.49
CA LEU A 395 -22.00 -18.15 15.69
C LEU A 395 -20.58 -18.49 16.15
N GLY A 396 -20.41 -19.46 17.05
CA GLY A 396 -19.11 -19.89 17.57
C GLY A 396 -18.24 -20.65 16.57
N THR A 397 -18.79 -21.07 15.42
CA THR A 397 -18.11 -21.86 14.38
C THR A 397 -17.85 -21.07 13.10
N ILE A 398 -18.42 -19.87 12.99
CA ILE A 398 -18.19 -18.94 11.88
C ILE A 398 -16.71 -18.56 11.83
N ASN A 399 -16.10 -18.67 10.65
CA ASN A 399 -14.67 -18.52 10.44
C ASN A 399 -14.28 -17.82 9.12
N GLY A 400 -15.25 -17.53 8.25
CA GLY A 400 -14.98 -16.88 6.97
C GLY A 400 -14.30 -17.78 5.92
N ASN A 401 -14.29 -19.11 6.11
CA ASN A 401 -13.78 -20.07 5.13
C ASN A 401 -14.89 -20.67 4.27
N PHE A 402 -14.64 -20.85 2.97
CA PHE A 402 -15.59 -21.49 2.03
C PHE A 402 -15.55 -23.04 2.14
N GLY A 403 -15.73 -23.57 3.35
CA GLY A 403 -15.63 -25.00 3.65
C GLY A 403 -16.94 -25.78 3.49
N PRO A 404 -16.95 -27.09 3.81
CA PRO A 404 -18.12 -27.97 3.64
C PRO A 404 -19.41 -27.45 4.27
N GLY A 405 -19.35 -26.83 5.45
CA GLY A 405 -20.53 -26.24 6.11
C GLY A 405 -21.12 -25.07 5.31
N THR A 406 -20.28 -24.17 4.81
CA THR A 406 -20.71 -23.06 3.94
C THR A 406 -21.27 -23.59 2.63
N GLN A 407 -20.59 -24.57 2.03
CA GLN A 407 -21.03 -25.23 0.80
C GLN A 407 -22.41 -25.90 0.95
N ALA A 408 -22.65 -26.59 2.06
CA ALA A 408 -23.94 -27.21 2.36
C ALA A 408 -25.05 -26.16 2.59
N GLY A 409 -24.76 -25.12 3.39
CA GLY A 409 -25.71 -24.03 3.65
C GLY A 409 -26.11 -23.27 2.37
N LEU A 410 -25.16 -23.08 1.44
CA LEU A 410 -25.43 -22.45 0.14
C LEU A 410 -26.23 -23.34 -0.82
N ARG A 411 -26.02 -24.66 -0.81
CA ARG A 411 -26.88 -25.62 -1.54
C ARG A 411 -28.29 -25.69 -0.96
N GLY A 412 -28.42 -25.56 0.36
CA GLY A 412 -29.69 -25.51 1.05
C GLY A 412 -30.31 -24.12 0.98
N ARG A 413 -30.20 -23.36 2.09
CA ARG A 413 -30.83 -22.04 2.27
C ARG A 413 -30.39 -21.03 1.22
N GLY A 414 -29.12 -21.02 0.83
CA GLY A 414 -28.59 -20.07 -0.15
C GLY A 414 -29.15 -20.23 -1.57
N SER A 415 -29.68 -21.41 -1.93
CA SER A 415 -30.28 -21.68 -3.25
C SER A 415 -31.81 -21.60 -3.26
N GLN A 416 -32.42 -21.21 -2.14
CA GLN A 416 -33.86 -20.92 -2.05
C GLN A 416 -34.16 -19.46 -2.43
N PRO A 417 -35.44 -19.06 -2.58
CA PRO A 417 -35.79 -17.65 -2.71
C PRO A 417 -35.22 -16.82 -1.55
N LEU A 418 -34.41 -15.82 -1.88
CA LEU A 418 -33.71 -15.00 -0.89
C LEU A 418 -34.57 -13.80 -0.45
N SER A 419 -34.49 -13.45 0.82
CA SER A 419 -35.08 -12.23 1.37
C SER A 419 -34.17 -11.60 2.44
N GLY A 420 -34.40 -10.33 2.75
CA GLY A 420 -33.72 -9.65 3.86
C GLY A 420 -32.20 -9.58 3.68
N ASP A 421 -31.47 -9.93 4.74
CA ASP A 421 -30.00 -9.81 4.79
C ASP A 421 -29.30 -10.79 3.84
N LEU A 422 -29.76 -12.05 3.71
CA LEU A 422 -29.16 -13.00 2.77
C LEU A 422 -29.31 -12.55 1.31
N ARG A 423 -30.46 -11.97 0.94
CA ARG A 423 -30.65 -11.37 -0.39
C ARG A 423 -29.76 -10.16 -0.58
N TYR A 424 -29.66 -9.28 0.42
CA TYR A 424 -28.76 -8.13 0.37
C TYR A 424 -27.32 -8.57 0.09
N LEU A 425 -26.84 -9.60 0.80
CA LEU A 425 -25.51 -10.17 0.60
C LEU A 425 -25.35 -10.74 -0.81
N PHE A 426 -26.33 -11.50 -1.33
CA PHE A 426 -26.22 -12.01 -2.72
C PHE A 426 -26.06 -10.88 -3.75
N ARG A 427 -26.86 -9.83 -3.61
CA ARG A 427 -26.82 -8.67 -4.52
C ARG A 427 -25.53 -7.86 -4.35
N ALA A 428 -25.02 -7.72 -3.13
CA ALA A 428 -23.71 -7.14 -2.88
C ALA A 428 -22.59 -7.96 -3.53
N ALA A 429 -22.65 -9.30 -3.47
CA ALA A 429 -21.68 -10.16 -4.13
C ALA A 429 -21.69 -9.97 -5.67
N CYS A 430 -22.88 -9.82 -6.26
CA CYS A 430 -23.04 -9.47 -7.67
C CYS A 430 -22.40 -8.11 -7.99
N TYR A 431 -22.64 -7.10 -7.14
CA TYR A 431 -22.06 -5.77 -7.31
C TYR A 431 -20.53 -5.79 -7.24
N PHE A 432 -19.93 -6.47 -6.26
CA PHE A 432 -18.48 -6.61 -6.14
C PHE A 432 -17.82 -7.26 -7.37
N ASN A 433 -18.52 -8.17 -8.04
CA ASN A 433 -18.03 -8.85 -9.24
C ASN A 433 -18.30 -8.08 -10.55
N SER A 434 -18.85 -6.87 -10.51
CA SER A 434 -19.27 -6.12 -11.70
C SER A 434 -18.18 -5.29 -12.38
N LEU A 435 -17.00 -5.14 -11.79
CA LEU A 435 -15.92 -4.30 -12.34
C LEU A 435 -15.39 -4.80 -13.70
N THR A 436 -15.65 -6.07 -14.05
CA THR A 436 -15.21 -6.69 -15.31
C THR A 436 -16.39 -7.15 -16.18
N GLN A 437 -17.64 -6.87 -15.78
CA GLN A 437 -18.86 -7.30 -16.49
C GLN A 437 -19.66 -6.12 -17.03
N GLN A 438 -20.19 -6.27 -18.24
CA GLN A 438 -21.14 -5.33 -18.81
C GLN A 438 -22.48 -6.03 -19.15
N PRO A 439 -23.63 -5.40 -18.86
CA PRO A 439 -23.77 -4.15 -18.11
C PRO A 439 -23.31 -4.29 -16.65
N ALA A 440 -22.83 -3.22 -16.04
CA ALA A 440 -22.51 -3.22 -14.60
C ALA A 440 -23.78 -3.44 -13.75
N TYR A 441 -23.64 -4.08 -12.59
CA TYR A 441 -24.76 -4.27 -11.66
C TYR A 441 -25.23 -2.94 -11.07
N GLN A 442 -26.54 -2.75 -10.95
CA GLN A 442 -27.11 -1.48 -10.50
C GLN A 442 -27.09 -1.36 -8.98
N ALA A 443 -26.53 -0.26 -8.47
CA ALA A 443 -26.45 -0.01 -7.02
C ALA A 443 -27.83 0.02 -6.33
N GLY A 444 -28.86 0.49 -7.05
CA GLY A 444 -30.24 0.53 -6.55
C GLY A 444 -30.87 -0.84 -6.32
N ASP A 445 -30.39 -1.88 -7.00
CA ASP A 445 -30.90 -3.24 -6.80
C ASP A 445 -30.51 -3.81 -5.42
N LEU A 446 -29.50 -3.26 -4.73
CA LEU A 446 -29.10 -3.75 -3.41
C LEU A 446 -30.20 -3.57 -2.37
N ASP A 447 -31.06 -2.56 -2.53
CA ASP A 447 -31.95 -2.07 -1.46
C ASP A 447 -33.38 -2.63 -1.54
N THR A 448 -33.72 -3.43 -2.56
CA THR A 448 -35.06 -4.01 -2.74
C THR A 448 -35.06 -5.53 -2.60
N ASP A 449 -36.12 -6.10 -2.02
CA ASP A 449 -36.35 -7.55 -2.01
C ASP A 449 -36.85 -8.09 -3.34
N VAL A 450 -37.55 -7.25 -4.12
CA VAL A 450 -38.16 -7.67 -5.39
C VAL A 450 -37.09 -7.92 -6.43
N GLU A 451 -37.16 -9.06 -7.12
CA GLU A 451 -36.31 -9.37 -8.27
C GLU A 451 -36.61 -8.39 -9.41
N THR A 452 -35.56 -7.77 -9.95
CA THR A 452 -35.68 -6.81 -11.06
C THR A 452 -35.17 -7.46 -12.35
N ALA A 453 -35.70 -7.03 -13.50
CA ALA A 453 -35.20 -7.52 -14.80
C ALA A 453 -33.70 -7.23 -15.00
N ALA A 454 -33.21 -6.11 -14.45
CA ALA A 454 -31.80 -5.74 -14.47
C ALA A 454 -30.94 -6.73 -13.66
N HIS A 455 -31.37 -7.08 -12.45
CA HIS A 455 -30.72 -8.10 -11.62
C HIS A 455 -30.62 -9.44 -12.36
N THR A 456 -31.73 -9.97 -12.85
CA THR A 456 -31.77 -11.29 -13.49
C THR A 456 -30.94 -11.31 -14.78
N ALA A 457 -30.97 -10.22 -15.56
CA ALA A 457 -30.13 -10.08 -16.76
C ALA A 457 -28.64 -10.08 -16.41
N TRP A 458 -28.25 -9.37 -15.35
CA TRP A 458 -26.87 -9.36 -14.88
C TRP A 458 -26.41 -10.75 -14.41
N VAL A 459 -27.23 -11.46 -13.62
CA VAL A 459 -26.89 -12.81 -13.13
C VAL A 459 -26.66 -13.76 -14.31
N ARG A 460 -27.52 -13.73 -15.34
CA ARG A 460 -27.32 -14.54 -16.55
C ARG A 460 -26.04 -14.17 -17.31
N ALA A 461 -25.75 -12.88 -17.43
CA ALA A 461 -24.51 -12.40 -18.07
C ALA A 461 -23.27 -12.87 -17.31
N PHE A 462 -23.27 -12.76 -15.98
CA PHE A 462 -22.20 -13.25 -15.12
C PHE A 462 -22.02 -14.77 -15.22
N GLN A 463 -23.12 -15.53 -15.24
CA GLN A 463 -23.09 -16.98 -15.39
C GLN A 463 -22.49 -17.40 -16.74
N HIS A 464 -22.91 -16.75 -17.82
CA HIS A 464 -22.34 -16.95 -19.16
C HIS A 464 -20.84 -16.61 -19.17
N PHE A 465 -20.48 -15.44 -18.66
CA PHE A 465 -19.10 -15.00 -18.60
C PHE A 465 -18.21 -15.95 -17.81
N SER A 466 -18.72 -16.54 -16.72
CA SER A 466 -17.98 -17.42 -15.82
C SER A 466 -18.00 -18.90 -16.23
N GLN A 467 -18.68 -19.23 -17.35
CA GLN A 467 -18.84 -20.58 -17.87
C GLN A 467 -19.51 -21.52 -16.85
N ILE A 468 -20.63 -21.06 -16.29
CA ILE A 468 -21.49 -21.83 -15.39
C ILE A 468 -22.93 -21.86 -15.94
N PRO A 469 -23.80 -22.77 -15.46
CA PRO A 469 -25.18 -22.84 -15.94
C PRO A 469 -25.92 -21.49 -15.85
N GLN A 470 -26.55 -21.06 -16.95
CA GLN A 470 -27.25 -19.78 -17.04
C GLN A 470 -28.68 -19.85 -16.50
N THR A 471 -28.82 -20.19 -15.22
CA THR A 471 -30.12 -20.33 -14.54
C THR A 471 -30.83 -18.99 -14.35
N GLY A 472 -30.06 -17.90 -14.19
CA GLY A 472 -30.55 -16.59 -13.77
C GLY A 472 -30.92 -16.52 -12.29
N THR A 473 -30.49 -17.49 -11.49
CA THR A 473 -30.84 -17.59 -10.06
C THR A 473 -29.59 -17.72 -9.17
N ASN A 474 -29.79 -17.63 -7.87
CA ASN A 474 -28.78 -17.76 -6.82
C ASN A 474 -28.40 -19.22 -6.49
N ASP A 475 -28.23 -20.07 -7.49
CA ASP A 475 -27.79 -21.45 -7.26
C ASP A 475 -26.38 -21.53 -6.64
N TYR A 476 -26.05 -22.70 -6.08
CA TYR A 476 -24.77 -22.92 -5.41
C TYR A 476 -23.56 -22.58 -6.29
N THR A 477 -23.59 -22.94 -7.57
CA THR A 477 -22.48 -22.70 -8.49
C THR A 477 -22.28 -21.19 -8.72
N THR A 478 -23.38 -20.43 -8.79
CA THR A 478 -23.36 -18.96 -8.87
C THR A 478 -22.78 -18.37 -7.59
N TRP A 479 -23.22 -18.81 -6.41
CA TRP A 479 -22.64 -18.38 -5.14
C TRP A 479 -21.15 -18.68 -5.04
N ALA A 480 -20.73 -19.89 -5.37
CA ALA A 480 -19.33 -20.28 -5.31
C ALA A 480 -18.48 -19.38 -6.22
N GLN A 481 -18.94 -19.14 -7.45
CA GLN A 481 -18.23 -18.31 -8.42
C GLN A 481 -18.11 -16.83 -7.98
N LEU A 482 -19.13 -16.31 -7.28
CA LEU A 482 -19.12 -14.96 -6.72
C LEU A 482 -18.18 -14.82 -5.51
N LEU A 483 -18.01 -15.89 -4.72
CA LEU A 483 -17.39 -15.83 -3.39
C LEU A 483 -15.95 -16.33 -3.32
N VAL A 484 -15.56 -17.27 -4.18
CA VAL A 484 -14.23 -17.89 -4.12
C VAL A 484 -13.64 -18.04 -5.52
N SER A 485 -12.32 -17.86 -5.65
CA SER A 485 -11.66 -17.79 -6.95
C SER A 485 -11.76 -19.06 -7.79
N CYS A 486 -11.82 -20.23 -7.14
CA CYS A 486 -12.00 -21.53 -7.78
C CYS A 486 -13.45 -21.84 -8.16
N GLY A 487 -14.42 -21.05 -7.68
CA GLY A 487 -15.84 -21.35 -7.86
C GLY A 487 -16.23 -22.72 -7.31
N ASP A 488 -17.12 -23.40 -8.02
CA ASP A 488 -17.49 -24.78 -7.71
C ASP A 488 -16.44 -25.76 -8.24
N THR A 489 -15.60 -26.30 -7.35
CA THR A 489 -14.54 -27.26 -7.71
C THR A 489 -15.06 -28.62 -8.21
N GLY A 490 -16.36 -28.86 -8.10
CA GLY A 490 -17.04 -30.03 -8.68
C GLY A 490 -17.57 -29.80 -10.09
N ARG A 491 -17.53 -28.56 -10.63
CA ARG A 491 -18.07 -28.27 -11.95
C ARG A 491 -17.22 -28.94 -13.06
N PRO A 492 -17.84 -29.38 -14.16
CA PRO A 492 -17.08 -29.89 -15.30
C PRO A 492 -16.14 -28.84 -15.88
N ALA A 493 -14.96 -29.29 -16.32
CA ALA A 493 -14.03 -28.49 -17.10
C ALA A 493 -13.49 -29.30 -18.28
N THR A 494 -13.13 -28.59 -19.34
CA THR A 494 -12.64 -29.16 -20.60
C THR A 494 -11.16 -28.91 -20.82
N GLY A 495 -10.50 -28.16 -19.94
CA GLY A 495 -9.05 -27.96 -19.91
C GLY A 495 -8.40 -28.63 -18.70
N CYS A 496 -7.09 -28.84 -18.82
CA CYS A 496 -6.25 -29.31 -17.73
C CYS A 496 -4.80 -28.90 -17.98
N ASP A 497 -3.94 -28.97 -16.97
CA ASP A 497 -2.50 -28.90 -17.12
C ASP A 497 -1.78 -29.88 -16.20
N CYS A 498 -0.55 -30.25 -16.57
CA CYS A 498 0.28 -31.12 -15.74
C CYS A 498 1.76 -31.01 -16.10
N ILE A 499 2.62 -31.52 -15.21
CA ILE A 499 4.04 -31.74 -15.47
C ILE A 499 4.32 -33.04 -16.24
N THR A 500 3.36 -33.95 -16.29
CA THR A 500 3.55 -35.31 -16.80
C THR A 500 3.45 -35.36 -18.34
N GLU A 501 4.37 -36.07 -19.00
CA GLU A 501 4.34 -36.27 -20.46
C GLU A 501 3.03 -36.92 -20.93
N ILE A 502 2.43 -36.37 -21.99
CA ILE A 502 1.24 -36.90 -22.66
C ILE A 502 1.64 -37.92 -23.73
N THR A 503 1.64 -39.19 -23.34
CA THR A 503 1.76 -40.34 -24.25
C THR A 503 0.45 -40.60 -25.00
N PRO A 504 0.43 -41.44 -26.04
CA PRO A 504 -0.83 -41.75 -26.75
C PRO A 504 -1.93 -42.29 -25.83
N ALA A 505 -1.58 -43.16 -24.88
CA ALA A 505 -2.53 -43.70 -23.91
C ALA A 505 -3.08 -42.62 -22.97
N ARG A 506 -2.20 -41.72 -22.47
CA ARG A 506 -2.61 -40.61 -21.62
C ARG A 506 -3.50 -39.61 -22.37
N GLY A 507 -3.16 -39.28 -23.62
CA GLY A 507 -3.98 -38.40 -24.46
C GLY A 507 -5.38 -38.96 -24.68
N GLN A 508 -5.50 -40.26 -24.99
CA GLN A 508 -6.80 -40.92 -25.13
C GLN A 508 -7.59 -40.95 -23.81
N ALA A 509 -6.92 -41.19 -22.68
CA ALA A 509 -7.55 -41.17 -21.36
C ALA A 509 -8.11 -39.78 -21.02
N LEU A 510 -7.34 -38.71 -21.27
CA LEU A 510 -7.81 -37.33 -21.09
C LEU A 510 -9.02 -37.03 -21.98
N TYR A 511 -8.95 -37.38 -23.28
CA TYR A 511 -10.04 -37.13 -24.21
C TYR A 511 -11.33 -37.87 -23.82
N ALA A 512 -11.19 -39.14 -23.41
CA ALA A 512 -12.30 -39.95 -22.92
C ALA A 512 -12.92 -39.40 -21.62
N ALA A 513 -12.12 -38.76 -20.77
CA ALA A 513 -12.59 -38.08 -19.57
C ALA A 513 -13.26 -36.71 -19.83
N GLY A 514 -13.32 -36.27 -21.10
CA GLY A 514 -13.99 -35.03 -21.50
C GLY A 514 -13.07 -33.84 -21.71
N TYR A 515 -11.76 -33.97 -21.46
CA TYR A 515 -10.80 -32.90 -21.75
C TYR A 515 -10.60 -32.71 -23.25
N ARG A 516 -10.35 -31.47 -23.64
CA ARG A 516 -10.16 -31.04 -25.03
C ARG A 516 -8.90 -30.21 -25.22
N ILE A 517 -8.27 -29.76 -24.14
CA ILE A 517 -7.02 -29.03 -24.15
C ILE A 517 -6.17 -29.41 -22.94
N VAL A 518 -4.86 -29.51 -23.13
CA VAL A 518 -3.89 -29.83 -22.07
C VAL A 518 -2.72 -28.85 -22.06
N GLY A 519 -2.43 -28.29 -20.89
CA GLY A 519 -1.30 -27.42 -20.59
C GLY A 519 -0.04 -28.21 -20.35
N ARG A 520 1.05 -27.82 -21.02
CA ARG A 520 2.37 -28.43 -20.88
C ARG A 520 3.47 -27.39 -20.88
N TYR A 521 4.48 -27.60 -20.04
CA TYR A 521 5.59 -26.68 -19.85
C TYR A 521 6.58 -26.78 -21.01
N LEU A 522 6.90 -25.67 -21.67
CA LEU A 522 7.82 -25.65 -22.82
C LEU A 522 9.26 -26.02 -22.46
N ASP A 523 9.69 -25.78 -21.22
CA ASP A 523 11.08 -25.95 -20.82
C ASP A 523 11.24 -26.20 -19.32
N GLU A 524 12.41 -26.72 -18.97
CA GLU A 524 12.87 -26.89 -17.60
C GLU A 524 14.38 -26.61 -17.57
N HIS A 525 14.78 -25.53 -16.90
CA HIS A 525 16.19 -25.14 -16.77
C HIS A 525 17.01 -26.05 -15.84
N ILE A 526 16.33 -26.84 -15.00
CA ILE A 526 16.97 -27.78 -14.10
C ILE A 526 17.41 -29.01 -14.90
N ALA A 527 18.65 -29.46 -14.69
CA ALA A 527 19.22 -30.58 -15.42
C ALA A 527 18.73 -31.93 -14.85
N PRO A 528 18.57 -32.97 -15.69
CA PRO A 528 18.34 -34.33 -15.23
C PRO A 528 19.42 -34.77 -14.22
N GLY A 529 18.98 -35.27 -13.06
CA GLY A 529 19.87 -35.70 -11.97
C GLY A 529 19.98 -34.71 -10.81
N ASP A 530 19.51 -33.47 -10.97
CA ASP A 530 19.31 -32.57 -9.84
C ASP A 530 18.10 -33.04 -9.00
N PRO A 531 18.16 -33.00 -7.65
CA PRO A 531 17.03 -33.39 -6.79
C PRO A 531 15.74 -32.60 -7.01
N SER A 532 15.83 -31.39 -7.58
CA SER A 532 14.70 -30.52 -7.89
C SER A 532 14.22 -30.67 -9.33
N TYR A 533 14.78 -31.60 -10.11
CA TYR A 533 14.35 -31.90 -11.47
C TYR A 533 12.99 -32.62 -11.47
N LEU A 534 12.00 -32.03 -12.11
CA LEU A 534 10.62 -32.53 -12.20
C LEU A 534 10.35 -33.27 -13.51
N GLY A 535 11.19 -33.10 -14.52
CA GLY A 535 10.97 -33.66 -15.85
C GLY A 535 9.77 -33.06 -16.59
N LYS A 536 9.38 -31.83 -16.24
CA LYS A 536 8.12 -31.21 -16.64
C LYS A 536 8.07 -30.76 -18.09
N ALA A 537 9.24 -30.52 -18.71
CA ALA A 537 9.35 -30.01 -20.07
C ALA A 537 8.64 -30.92 -21.09
N LEU A 538 7.97 -30.30 -22.05
CA LEU A 538 7.33 -30.90 -23.22
C LEU A 538 8.36 -31.71 -24.02
N LYS A 539 8.02 -32.94 -24.42
CA LYS A 539 8.94 -33.86 -25.07
C LYS A 539 8.88 -33.75 -26.60
N PRO A 540 9.98 -34.10 -27.31
CA PRO A 540 9.94 -34.23 -28.77
C PRO A 540 8.81 -35.18 -29.22
N GLY A 541 8.00 -34.75 -30.18
CA GLY A 541 6.85 -35.51 -30.68
C GLY A 541 5.59 -35.46 -29.79
N GLU A 542 5.69 -35.04 -28.53
CA GLU A 542 4.54 -34.90 -27.62
C GLU A 542 3.44 -33.97 -28.17
N PRO A 543 3.74 -32.80 -28.78
CA PRO A 543 2.69 -31.96 -29.38
C PRO A 543 1.86 -32.72 -30.43
N ARG A 544 2.50 -33.55 -31.27
CA ARG A 544 1.79 -34.36 -32.26
C ARG A 544 0.93 -35.42 -31.59
N THR A 545 1.42 -36.04 -30.53
CA THR A 545 0.67 -37.03 -29.73
C THR A 545 -0.58 -36.42 -29.11
N ILE A 546 -0.47 -35.21 -28.54
CA ILE A 546 -1.60 -34.45 -28.00
C ILE A 546 -2.66 -34.22 -29.09
N LEU A 547 -2.25 -33.69 -30.25
CA LEU A 547 -3.18 -33.42 -31.35
C LEU A 547 -3.82 -34.69 -31.93
N ASN A 548 -3.05 -35.77 -32.06
CA ASN A 548 -3.55 -37.06 -32.54
C ASN A 548 -4.58 -37.70 -31.60
N ALA A 549 -4.54 -37.36 -30.31
CA ALA A 549 -5.55 -37.77 -29.34
C ALA A 549 -6.85 -36.94 -29.43
N GLY A 550 -6.89 -35.92 -30.30
CA GLY A 550 -8.02 -34.98 -30.41
C GLY A 550 -7.98 -33.85 -29.38
N LEU A 551 -6.87 -33.69 -28.66
CA LEU A 551 -6.66 -32.60 -27.71
C LEU A 551 -5.97 -31.42 -28.40
N ARG A 552 -6.07 -30.24 -27.78
CA ARG A 552 -5.26 -29.06 -28.08
C ARG A 552 -4.12 -28.92 -27.07
N LEU A 553 -3.06 -28.21 -27.45
CA LEU A 553 -1.94 -27.90 -26.57
C LEU A 553 -2.01 -26.45 -26.08
N LEU A 554 -1.89 -26.25 -24.76
CA LEU A 554 -1.73 -24.97 -24.10
C LEU A 554 -0.24 -24.82 -23.66
N PRO A 555 0.55 -23.93 -24.27
CA PRO A 555 1.96 -23.77 -23.90
C PRO A 555 2.14 -22.96 -22.62
N LEU A 556 2.83 -23.56 -21.65
CA LEU A 556 3.15 -22.94 -20.35
C LEU A 556 4.66 -22.68 -20.24
N PHE A 557 5.06 -21.62 -19.55
CA PHE A 557 6.46 -21.33 -19.24
C PHE A 557 6.62 -20.95 -17.77
N GLN A 558 7.42 -21.74 -17.05
CA GLN A 558 7.73 -21.50 -15.64
C GLN A 558 9.08 -22.09 -15.29
N TRP A 559 10.09 -21.25 -15.08
CA TRP A 559 11.36 -21.70 -14.50
C TRP A 559 11.35 -21.62 -12.98
N ASN A 560 11.12 -20.43 -12.41
CA ASN A 560 11.06 -20.21 -10.96
C ASN A 560 9.97 -19.19 -10.62
N GLY A 561 8.70 -19.62 -10.60
CA GLY A 561 7.55 -18.70 -10.46
C GLY A 561 7.17 -18.33 -9.02
N THR A 562 7.84 -18.89 -8.00
CA THR A 562 7.30 -18.95 -6.63
C THR A 562 7.89 -17.91 -5.66
N ALA A 563 8.74 -17.00 -6.14
CA ALA A 563 9.37 -15.97 -5.29
C ALA A 563 9.67 -14.67 -6.06
N LEU A 564 9.46 -13.53 -5.41
CA LEU A 564 9.63 -12.18 -5.96
C LEU A 564 10.96 -11.97 -6.68
N ALA A 565 12.08 -12.43 -6.10
CA ALA A 565 13.42 -12.26 -6.66
C ALA A 565 13.63 -12.91 -8.04
N ASN A 566 12.68 -13.74 -8.50
CA ASN A 566 12.70 -14.34 -9.84
C ASN A 566 12.02 -13.50 -10.92
N PHE A 567 11.43 -12.37 -10.54
CA PHE A 567 10.76 -11.45 -11.44
C PHE A 567 11.61 -10.20 -11.65
N THR A 568 12.50 -10.25 -12.64
CA THR A 568 13.24 -9.07 -13.10
C THR A 568 13.07 -8.92 -14.61
N TYR A 569 13.31 -7.71 -15.11
CA TYR A 569 13.29 -7.44 -16.55
C TYR A 569 14.17 -8.43 -17.34
N ASP A 570 15.44 -8.57 -16.94
CA ASP A 570 16.42 -9.44 -17.65
C ASP A 570 16.00 -10.92 -17.63
N LYS A 571 15.43 -11.38 -16.51
CA LYS A 571 14.89 -12.73 -16.39
C LYS A 571 13.71 -12.92 -17.33
N GLY A 572 12.80 -11.96 -17.40
CA GLY A 572 11.65 -11.99 -18.32
C GLY A 572 12.09 -12.03 -19.79
N TYR A 573 13.07 -11.19 -20.15
CA TYR A 573 13.64 -11.14 -21.49
C TYR A 573 14.27 -12.48 -21.89
N THR A 574 15.12 -13.03 -21.03
CA THR A 574 15.78 -14.33 -21.26
C THR A 574 14.77 -15.48 -21.39
N GLN A 575 13.77 -15.49 -20.51
CA GLN A 575 12.72 -16.52 -20.53
C GLN A 575 11.84 -16.42 -21.78
N ALA A 576 11.57 -15.22 -22.29
CA ALA A 576 10.86 -15.02 -23.54
C ALA A 576 11.64 -15.55 -24.75
N LEU A 577 12.95 -15.29 -24.83
CA LEU A 577 13.79 -15.86 -25.89
C LEU A 577 13.75 -17.39 -25.85
N ARG A 578 13.85 -17.97 -24.65
CA ARG A 578 13.78 -19.42 -24.48
C ARG A 578 12.42 -19.98 -24.88
N ALA A 579 11.34 -19.33 -24.48
CA ALA A 579 9.98 -19.71 -24.85
C ALA A 579 9.79 -19.68 -26.37
N HIS A 580 10.35 -18.68 -27.05
CA HIS A 580 10.37 -18.61 -28.51
C HIS A 580 11.10 -19.81 -29.10
N GLU A 581 12.35 -20.06 -28.69
CA GLU A 581 13.17 -21.17 -29.18
C GLU A 581 12.42 -22.51 -29.06
N LYS A 582 11.85 -22.78 -27.88
CA LYS A 582 11.13 -24.03 -27.63
C LYS A 582 9.83 -24.12 -28.41
N SER A 583 9.14 -23.01 -28.60
CA SER A 583 7.94 -22.98 -29.44
C SER A 583 8.26 -23.29 -30.90
N VAL A 584 9.38 -22.78 -31.44
CA VAL A 584 9.86 -23.14 -32.80
C VAL A 584 10.28 -24.61 -32.86
N GLU A 585 11.08 -25.08 -31.89
CA GLU A 585 11.55 -26.47 -31.81
C GLU A 585 10.40 -27.48 -31.82
N HIS A 586 9.31 -27.17 -31.11
CA HIS A 586 8.11 -28.01 -31.05
C HIS A 586 7.13 -27.79 -32.22
N GLY A 587 7.45 -26.92 -33.18
CA GLY A 587 6.62 -26.67 -34.36
C GLY A 587 5.31 -25.94 -34.05
N LEU A 588 5.29 -25.12 -33.00
CA LEU A 588 4.11 -24.33 -32.66
C LEU A 588 3.89 -23.20 -33.70
N PRO A 589 2.66 -22.99 -34.17
CA PRO A 589 2.37 -22.03 -35.23
C PRO A 589 2.58 -20.58 -34.75
N PRO A 590 2.96 -19.65 -35.66
CA PRO A 590 2.99 -18.22 -35.34
C PRO A 590 1.63 -17.73 -34.79
N GLY A 591 1.68 -16.78 -33.85
CA GLY A 591 0.51 -16.24 -33.16
C GLY A 591 0.06 -17.03 -31.93
N THR A 592 0.65 -18.19 -31.65
CA THR A 592 0.43 -18.93 -30.41
C THR A 592 0.80 -18.09 -29.19
N CYS A 593 -0.03 -18.17 -28.15
CA CYS A 593 0.18 -17.52 -26.86
C CYS A 593 0.89 -18.46 -25.90
N VAL A 594 1.94 -17.99 -25.23
CA VAL A 594 2.66 -18.72 -24.17
C VAL A 594 2.34 -18.08 -22.82
N TYR A 595 1.93 -18.86 -21.83
CA TYR A 595 1.58 -18.35 -20.50
C TYR A 595 2.80 -18.38 -19.57
N PHE A 596 3.21 -17.19 -19.09
CA PHE A 596 4.30 -17.06 -18.13
C PHE A 596 3.75 -16.98 -16.70
N ALA A 597 4.31 -17.77 -15.80
CA ALA A 597 3.75 -18.00 -14.47
C ALA A 597 4.29 -17.10 -13.35
N VAL A 598 3.37 -16.45 -12.64
CA VAL A 598 3.54 -15.84 -11.32
C VAL A 598 2.81 -16.72 -10.31
N ASP A 599 3.54 -17.63 -9.69
CA ASP A 599 3.00 -18.75 -8.92
C ASP A 599 3.26 -18.58 -7.41
N TYR A 600 2.86 -17.43 -6.88
CA TYR A 600 2.85 -17.12 -5.45
C TYR A 600 1.86 -16.00 -5.14
N ASP A 601 1.63 -15.72 -3.85
CA ASP A 601 0.74 -14.64 -3.42
C ASP A 601 1.39 -13.25 -3.58
N ALA A 602 1.50 -12.79 -4.82
CA ALA A 602 2.02 -11.47 -5.15
C ALA A 602 1.06 -10.35 -4.71
N LEU A 603 1.57 -9.40 -3.93
CA LEU A 603 0.83 -8.22 -3.47
C LEU A 603 0.92 -7.08 -4.50
N ASP A 604 0.12 -6.02 -4.36
CA ASP A 604 0.16 -4.85 -5.26
C ASP A 604 1.56 -4.23 -5.37
N ALA A 605 2.29 -4.16 -4.24
CA ALA A 605 3.65 -3.65 -4.23
C ALA A 605 4.60 -4.51 -5.10
N ASP A 606 4.49 -5.84 -4.99
CA ASP A 606 5.27 -6.79 -5.79
C ASP A 606 4.96 -6.64 -7.29
N ILE A 607 3.67 -6.44 -7.61
CA ILE A 607 3.22 -6.25 -8.99
C ILE A 607 3.86 -5.01 -9.60
N ASP A 608 3.89 -3.91 -8.83
CA ASP A 608 4.47 -2.65 -9.26
C ASP A 608 5.99 -2.69 -9.38
N SER A 609 6.68 -3.30 -8.41
CA SER A 609 8.13 -3.26 -8.33
C SER A 609 8.83 -4.26 -9.26
N ASP A 610 8.27 -5.47 -9.45
CA ASP A 610 9.01 -6.59 -10.04
C ASP A 610 8.21 -7.33 -11.13
N ILE A 611 6.93 -7.65 -10.90
CA ILE A 611 6.14 -8.42 -11.87
C ILE A 611 5.93 -7.64 -13.18
N LYS A 612 5.54 -6.36 -13.11
CA LYS A 612 5.38 -5.55 -14.33
C LYS A 612 6.69 -5.40 -15.11
N PRO A 613 7.84 -5.05 -14.48
CA PRO A 613 9.14 -5.08 -15.15
C PRO A 613 9.49 -6.43 -15.79
N TYR A 614 9.23 -7.55 -15.11
CA TYR A 614 9.42 -8.89 -15.68
C TYR A 614 8.62 -9.09 -16.96
N PHE A 615 7.32 -8.77 -16.97
CA PHE A 615 6.49 -8.92 -18.17
C PHE A 615 6.84 -7.94 -19.29
N ARG A 616 7.41 -6.77 -18.99
CA ARG A 616 8.01 -5.90 -20.01
C ARG A 616 9.21 -6.57 -20.68
N GLY A 617 10.06 -7.22 -19.88
CA GLY A 617 11.14 -8.07 -20.40
C GLY A 617 10.61 -9.19 -21.30
N VAL A 618 9.54 -9.87 -20.88
CA VAL A 618 8.88 -10.91 -21.69
C VAL A 618 8.41 -10.36 -23.04
N ALA A 619 7.72 -9.21 -23.04
CA ALA A 619 7.25 -8.56 -24.25
C ALA A 619 8.40 -8.18 -25.18
N ASP A 620 9.47 -7.57 -24.65
CA ASP A 620 10.63 -7.15 -25.42
C ASP A 620 11.42 -8.34 -25.99
N GLY A 621 11.55 -9.43 -25.24
CA GLY A 621 12.21 -10.66 -25.72
C GLY A 621 11.45 -11.32 -26.87
N LEU A 622 10.11 -11.36 -26.80
CA LEU A 622 9.29 -11.84 -27.92
C LEU A 622 9.34 -10.87 -29.12
N ALA A 623 9.41 -9.56 -28.88
CA ALA A 623 9.60 -8.56 -29.93
C ALA A 623 10.95 -8.70 -30.64
N ALA A 624 12.03 -8.96 -29.89
CA ALA A 624 13.37 -9.20 -30.44
C ALA A 624 13.43 -10.42 -31.36
N THR A 625 12.50 -11.36 -31.21
CA THR A 625 12.36 -12.55 -32.06
C THR A 625 11.25 -12.41 -33.11
N GLY A 626 10.87 -11.17 -33.42
CA GLY A 626 9.94 -10.83 -34.51
C GLY A 626 8.47 -10.96 -34.15
N ASN A 627 8.11 -11.01 -32.86
CA ASN A 627 6.72 -11.17 -32.39
C ASN A 627 6.01 -12.41 -32.98
N ARG A 628 6.77 -13.47 -33.26
CA ARG A 628 6.21 -14.72 -33.80
C ARG A 628 5.21 -15.36 -32.83
N TYR A 629 5.39 -15.18 -31.53
CA TYR A 629 4.51 -15.69 -30.47
C TYR A 629 4.05 -14.53 -29.58
N GLY A 630 2.84 -14.66 -29.03
CA GLY A 630 2.30 -13.76 -28.01
C GLY A 630 2.51 -14.32 -26.61
N TYR A 631 2.19 -13.51 -25.60
CA TYR A 631 2.27 -13.94 -24.20
C TYR A 631 0.95 -13.73 -23.46
N GLY A 632 0.71 -14.65 -22.54
CA GLY A 632 -0.32 -14.60 -21.52
C GLY A 632 0.31 -14.65 -20.14
N VAL A 633 -0.50 -14.47 -19.11
CA VAL A 633 -0.09 -14.49 -17.71
C VAL A 633 -0.82 -15.60 -16.98
N TYR A 634 -0.06 -16.37 -16.19
CA TYR A 634 -0.59 -17.20 -15.12
C TYR A 634 -0.39 -16.52 -13.77
N GLY A 635 -1.42 -16.47 -12.94
CA GLY A 635 -1.32 -15.98 -11.57
C GLY A 635 -2.68 -15.61 -10.97
N SER A 636 -2.65 -14.93 -9.82
CA SER A 636 -3.87 -14.49 -9.12
C SER A 636 -4.70 -13.54 -9.99
N ARG A 637 -5.99 -13.37 -9.66
CA ARG A 637 -6.91 -12.48 -10.40
C ARG A 637 -6.34 -11.05 -10.53
N ASN A 638 -5.74 -10.52 -9.47
CA ASN A 638 -5.11 -9.21 -9.47
C ASN A 638 -3.89 -9.14 -10.40
N VAL A 639 -2.96 -10.10 -10.28
CA VAL A 639 -1.79 -10.20 -11.18
C VAL A 639 -2.24 -10.26 -12.63
N CYS A 640 -3.17 -11.15 -12.95
CA CYS A 640 -3.72 -11.29 -14.30
C CYS A 640 -4.33 -9.98 -14.82
N THR A 641 -5.14 -9.31 -14.00
CA THR A 641 -5.80 -8.05 -14.37
C THR A 641 -4.78 -6.94 -14.64
N ARG A 642 -3.83 -6.75 -13.71
CA ARG A 642 -2.82 -5.68 -13.78
C ARG A 642 -1.86 -5.87 -14.94
N VAL A 643 -1.30 -7.07 -15.10
CA VAL A 643 -0.37 -7.37 -16.21
C VAL A 643 -1.08 -7.23 -17.56
N SER A 644 -2.33 -7.68 -17.67
CA SER A 644 -3.11 -7.54 -18.90
C SER A 644 -3.37 -6.06 -19.25
N ARG A 645 -3.81 -5.25 -18.27
CA ARG A 645 -4.18 -3.84 -18.52
C ARG A 645 -2.98 -2.91 -18.68
N GLU A 646 -1.85 -3.20 -18.03
CA GLU A 646 -0.73 -2.24 -17.94
C GLU A 646 0.54 -2.67 -18.67
N VAL A 647 0.64 -3.94 -19.04
CA VAL A 647 1.79 -4.46 -19.79
C VAL A 647 1.36 -5.11 -21.11
N GLY A 648 0.10 -5.55 -21.21
CA GLY A 648 -0.49 -5.99 -22.48
C GLY A 648 -0.53 -7.50 -22.68
N ALA A 649 -0.54 -8.30 -21.60
CA ALA A 649 -0.77 -9.74 -21.71
C ALA A 649 -2.11 -10.02 -22.42
N ARG A 650 -2.06 -10.86 -23.45
CA ARG A 650 -3.20 -11.12 -24.32
C ARG A 650 -4.31 -11.87 -23.59
N TRP A 651 -3.92 -12.88 -22.82
CA TRP A 651 -4.84 -13.79 -22.13
C TRP A 651 -4.38 -14.08 -20.70
N SER A 652 -5.36 -14.41 -19.84
CA SER A 652 -5.11 -14.82 -18.46
C SER A 652 -5.48 -16.30 -18.21
N LEU A 653 -4.56 -17.04 -17.58
CA LEU A 653 -4.80 -18.33 -16.93
C LEU A 653 -4.81 -18.05 -15.43
N VAL A 654 -5.97 -18.08 -14.81
CA VAL A 654 -6.14 -17.63 -13.43
C VAL A 654 -5.81 -18.77 -12.47
N SER A 655 -4.98 -18.51 -11.46
CA SER A 655 -4.68 -19.45 -10.36
C SER A 655 -5.85 -19.54 -9.36
N GLY A 656 -7.01 -19.97 -9.85
CA GLY A 656 -8.27 -19.96 -9.10
C GLY A 656 -8.26 -20.84 -7.85
N MET A 657 -7.56 -21.97 -7.88
CA MET A 657 -7.44 -22.90 -6.75
C MET A 657 -6.65 -22.33 -5.58
N SER A 658 -5.83 -21.31 -5.81
CA SER A 658 -5.11 -20.56 -4.76
C SER A 658 -6.02 -19.53 -4.09
N TRP A 659 -7.17 -19.99 -3.58
CA TRP A 659 -8.22 -19.13 -3.01
C TRP A 659 -7.81 -18.34 -1.78
N GLY A 660 -6.72 -18.73 -1.12
CA GLY A 660 -6.12 -18.01 0.00
C GLY A 660 -5.21 -16.85 -0.41
N PHE A 661 -4.83 -16.75 -1.70
CA PHE A 661 -3.98 -15.65 -2.17
C PHE A 661 -4.71 -14.31 -2.06
N SER A 662 -4.03 -13.32 -1.51
CA SER A 662 -4.46 -11.94 -1.39
C SER A 662 -4.93 -11.38 -2.74
N GLY A 663 -4.22 -11.67 -3.83
CA GLY A 663 -4.61 -11.26 -5.19
C GLY A 663 -5.86 -11.94 -5.76
N ASN A 664 -6.44 -12.92 -5.06
CA ASN A 664 -7.73 -13.56 -5.39
C ASN A 664 -8.87 -13.09 -4.48
N LEU A 665 -8.56 -12.56 -3.29
CA LEU A 665 -9.54 -12.09 -2.32
C LEU A 665 -9.89 -10.63 -2.61
N GLY A 666 -11.12 -10.37 -3.05
CA GLY A 666 -11.56 -9.01 -3.38
C GLY A 666 -11.47 -8.63 -4.86
N PHE A 667 -10.91 -9.52 -5.69
CA PHE A 667 -10.72 -9.27 -7.11
C PHE A 667 -11.68 -10.12 -7.96
N PRO A 668 -12.38 -9.53 -8.94
CA PRO A 668 -13.21 -10.28 -9.88
C PRO A 668 -12.35 -11.04 -10.88
N LEU A 669 -12.96 -12.00 -11.58
CA LEU A 669 -12.29 -12.71 -12.67
C LEU A 669 -11.92 -11.71 -13.81
N PRO A 670 -10.69 -11.73 -14.34
CA PRO A 670 -10.21 -10.77 -15.35
C PRO A 670 -11.02 -10.83 -16.65
N GLU A 671 -11.19 -9.71 -17.35
CA GLU A 671 -11.98 -9.65 -18.60
C GLU A 671 -11.45 -10.60 -19.70
N ASN A 672 -10.13 -10.74 -19.80
CA ASN A 672 -9.43 -11.58 -20.77
C ASN A 672 -9.09 -12.99 -20.23
N TRP A 673 -9.75 -13.44 -19.16
CA TRP A 673 -9.57 -14.82 -18.70
C TRP A 673 -9.93 -15.80 -19.82
N SER A 674 -9.04 -16.74 -20.07
CA SER A 674 -9.24 -17.86 -21.01
C SER A 674 -9.29 -19.19 -20.27
N PHE A 675 -8.57 -19.27 -19.17
CA PHE A 675 -8.53 -20.45 -18.33
C PHE A 675 -8.62 -20.04 -16.86
N ASN A 676 -9.27 -20.87 -16.03
CA ASN A 676 -9.27 -20.74 -14.59
C ASN A 676 -8.98 -22.10 -13.97
N GLN A 677 -7.82 -22.24 -13.33
CA GLN A 677 -7.39 -23.45 -12.66
C GLN A 677 -8.14 -23.58 -11.34
N ILE A 678 -9.02 -24.57 -11.18
CA ILE A 678 -9.97 -24.63 -10.05
C ILE A 678 -9.69 -25.75 -9.05
N ARG A 679 -8.94 -26.79 -9.44
CA ARG A 679 -8.70 -27.95 -8.58
C ARG A 679 -7.53 -28.79 -9.07
N GLU A 680 -6.60 -29.12 -8.19
CA GLU A 680 -5.62 -30.19 -8.38
C GLU A 680 -6.17 -31.53 -7.88
N PHE A 681 -5.90 -32.62 -8.61
CA PHE A 681 -6.23 -33.98 -8.17
C PHE A 681 -5.38 -35.04 -8.87
N ASP A 682 -5.28 -36.23 -8.29
CA ASP A 682 -4.72 -37.40 -8.98
C ASP A 682 -5.73 -37.94 -10.00
N PHE A 683 -5.47 -37.72 -11.28
CA PHE A 683 -6.32 -38.25 -12.36
C PHE A 683 -6.20 -39.77 -12.47
N GLN A 684 -5.00 -40.28 -12.26
CA GLN A 684 -4.66 -41.69 -12.05
C GLN A 684 -3.56 -41.77 -10.99
N PRO A 685 -3.33 -42.93 -10.34
CA PRO A 685 -2.27 -43.06 -9.34
C PRO A 685 -0.90 -42.58 -9.89
N GLY A 686 -0.32 -41.56 -9.25
CA GLY A 686 0.95 -40.97 -9.67
C GLY A 686 0.87 -40.03 -10.88
N TRP A 687 -0.32 -39.63 -11.30
CA TRP A 687 -0.56 -38.65 -12.35
C TRP A 687 -1.43 -37.52 -11.81
N GLY A 688 -0.77 -36.55 -11.16
CA GLY A 688 -1.37 -35.28 -10.78
C GLY A 688 -1.79 -34.47 -12.00
N LEU A 689 -2.98 -33.88 -11.92
CA LEU A 689 -3.60 -33.10 -12.97
C LEU A 689 -4.34 -31.91 -12.35
N ASP A 690 -4.14 -30.75 -12.94
CA ASP A 690 -4.90 -29.55 -12.62
C ASP A 690 -6.11 -29.43 -13.53
N HIS A 691 -7.27 -29.10 -12.96
CA HIS A 691 -8.55 -28.97 -13.64
C HIS A 691 -8.78 -27.51 -14.03
N ASP A 692 -8.79 -27.22 -15.33
CA ASP A 692 -8.90 -25.86 -15.86
C ASP A 692 -10.21 -25.64 -16.60
N VAL A 693 -11.01 -24.69 -16.13
CA VAL A 693 -12.15 -24.23 -16.92
C VAL A 693 -11.63 -23.44 -18.10
N TRP A 694 -11.86 -23.96 -19.30
CA TRP A 694 -11.53 -23.32 -20.56
C TRP A 694 -12.74 -22.54 -21.08
N ARG A 695 -12.56 -21.23 -21.29
CA ARG A 695 -13.64 -20.31 -21.65
C ARG A 695 -13.94 -20.33 -23.14
N ASP A 696 -15.23 -20.41 -23.48
CA ASP A 696 -15.71 -20.14 -24.83
C ASP A 696 -15.32 -18.73 -25.31
N GLY A 697 -14.68 -18.64 -26.47
CA GLY A 697 -14.16 -17.38 -27.03
C GLY A 697 -12.85 -16.89 -26.39
N GLY A 698 -12.26 -17.64 -25.47
CA GLY A 698 -10.90 -17.42 -24.97
C GLY A 698 -9.82 -17.93 -25.94
N ASP A 699 -8.59 -18.09 -25.43
CA ASP A 699 -7.47 -18.66 -26.19
C ASP A 699 -7.84 -20.04 -26.77
N PRO A 700 -7.81 -20.24 -28.10
CA PRO A 700 -8.14 -21.51 -28.71
C PRO A 700 -7.10 -22.62 -28.43
N GLY A 701 -5.91 -22.29 -27.94
CA GLY A 701 -4.78 -23.21 -27.86
C GLY A 701 -4.26 -23.64 -29.24
N VAL A 702 -3.23 -24.48 -29.23
CA VAL A 702 -2.60 -25.01 -30.45
C VAL A 702 -3.39 -26.21 -30.96
N SER A 703 -3.88 -26.14 -32.20
CA SER A 703 -4.64 -27.20 -32.87
C SER A 703 -3.93 -27.80 -34.10
N SER A 704 -2.77 -27.27 -34.48
CA SER A 704 -1.95 -27.74 -35.60
C SER A 704 -0.48 -27.42 -35.35
N LEU A 705 0.42 -28.11 -36.07
CA LEU A 705 1.86 -27.85 -36.03
C LEU A 705 2.34 -27.42 -37.42
N VAL A 706 3.36 -26.57 -37.45
CA VAL A 706 4.06 -26.15 -38.68
C VAL A 706 5.38 -26.89 -38.82
N SER A 707 5.90 -27.00 -40.04
CA SER A 707 7.31 -27.37 -40.23
C SER A 707 8.19 -26.29 -39.60
N GLY A 708 9.17 -26.73 -38.80
CA GLY A 708 10.16 -25.87 -38.14
C GLY A 708 10.92 -24.99 -39.11
#